data_AF-A0A352DVZ4-F1
#
_entry.id   AF-A0A352DVZ4-F1
#
_cell.length_a   1.000
_cell.length_b   1.000
_cell.length_c   1.000
_cell.angle_alpha   90.00
_cell.angle_beta   90.00
_cell.angle_gamma   90.00
#
_symmetry.space_group_name_H-M   'P 1'
#
loop_
_entity.id
_entity.type
_entity.pdbx_description
1 polymer ?
#
loop_
_entity_poly.entity_id
_entity_poly.type
_entity_poly.pdbx_seq_one_letter_code
_entity_poly.pdbx_strand_id
1 'polypeptide(L)'
;MVRPPSPTACAPVIIPGTVAPSAGEPPVGGGDLAGWCARAGLDDHGSAARSLAALGSHGLTADLVATLCERLPPLLHGLGDADRVLVALERFIGAVRSPLATGALFERDPRALETLLRLFAASPYLAEVTIGDPEAWERVRVDQGRPEKREALAASLATELGGAADTDTVMRALRRFKRRQMLRIAYGDIVGGQRFETVVTQLSHVADCIVQAAVRTAVESVALRRGRPIDEASGGPATIAVIALGKLGGGELNYSSDIDLVFVHSAEGRTAGPRACTNREFFERVVQETVRLVAEPTDLGICYRVDLRLRPHGGAGPASLALEPMLHYYDRQGRTWERQAWVKARCVAGDESLGNRLLRELEPWVYRRWLTRADISGIRALKRRIEQRAAREGDDAADVKHGRGGIRDVEFTIQFLQLLGGGDTPRVRTGATLEAIRRLAETGGLTDQEREILERTYTLLRTVEHRLQVLYDRQTHRLPTDDAEFGRLAARAGYGCGPQASARLHEDLAAASDVNRRILDHLLHDAFPDDVAPEPEVDLVLDPAPSATFVHEVLSRHGFRDIAGAHRGLVALAEEKVRFLSSRRCRHFLAAIAPRLLAAIGRTPEPDATLINLVSVSDSLGGKGVLWELFSFHPPSLDLTVRLCSSSPFLARLLVGNPGMIDELL
;
A
#
# COMPACT_ATOMS: atom_id res chain seq x y z
N MET A 1 24.37 75.23 33.83
CA MET A 1 23.04 75.84 33.56
C MET A 1 22.26 74.84 32.73
N VAL A 2 21.03 74.38 32.99
CA VAL A 2 20.09 74.39 34.12
C VAL A 2 19.14 73.20 33.78
N ARG A 3 18.87 72.30 34.72
CA ARG A 3 17.75 71.35 34.63
C ARG A 3 16.44 72.06 35.01
N PRO A 4 15.32 71.74 34.37
CA PRO A 4 14.01 71.83 35.02
C PRO A 4 13.17 70.54 34.79
N PRO A 5 11.97 70.37 35.38
CA PRO A 5 11.82 69.50 36.56
C PRO A 5 10.77 68.38 36.38
N SER A 6 10.76 67.47 37.35
CA SER A 6 9.70 66.49 37.61
C SER A 6 8.39 67.14 38.09
N PRO A 7 7.24 66.51 37.82
CA PRO A 7 6.08 66.63 38.70
C PRO A 7 5.57 65.27 39.21
N THR A 8 5.61 65.16 40.54
CA THR A 8 4.58 64.66 41.46
C THR A 8 3.86 63.32 41.23
N ALA A 9 4.12 62.42 42.17
CA ALA A 9 3.31 61.27 42.53
C ALA A 9 1.92 61.67 43.05
N CYS A 10 0.90 60.94 42.64
CA CYS A 10 -0.37 60.78 43.36
C CYS A 10 -0.51 59.29 43.75
N ALA A 11 -0.76 59.06 45.04
CA ALA A 11 -0.89 57.74 45.65
C ALA A 11 -2.14 56.99 45.16
N PRO A 12 -2.11 55.64 45.06
CA PRO A 12 -3.29 54.85 44.76
C PRO A 12 -4.16 54.68 46.01
N VAL A 13 -5.46 54.84 45.82
CA VAL A 13 -6.51 54.53 46.78
C VAL A 13 -6.49 53.03 47.05
N ILE A 14 -6.33 52.66 48.32
CA ILE A 14 -6.43 51.30 48.83
C ILE A 14 -7.92 50.92 48.87
N ILE A 15 -8.33 49.98 48.02
CA ILE A 15 -9.57 49.21 48.22
C ILE A 15 -9.15 47.87 48.85
N PRO A 16 -9.54 47.57 50.11
CA PRO A 16 -9.20 46.30 50.74
C PRO A 16 -10.18 45.21 50.28
N GLY A 17 -9.64 44.06 49.88
CA GLY A 17 -10.41 42.81 49.82
C GLY A 17 -10.51 42.18 48.43
N THR A 18 -9.42 41.58 47.96
CA THR A 18 -9.47 40.34 47.19
C THR A 18 -8.20 39.58 47.49
N VAL A 19 -8.32 38.53 48.30
CA VAL A 19 -7.28 37.55 48.58
C VAL A 19 -6.95 36.86 47.25
N ALA A 20 -5.68 36.88 46.85
CA ALA A 20 -5.20 36.03 45.76
C ALA A 20 -5.44 34.56 46.14
N PRO A 21 -6.01 33.71 45.26
CA PRO A 21 -6.18 32.31 45.60
C PRO A 21 -4.79 31.67 45.71
N SER A 22 -4.56 30.95 46.81
CA SER A 22 -3.38 30.16 47.05
C SER A 22 -3.18 29.15 45.91
N ALA A 23 -2.01 29.17 45.29
CA ALA A 23 -1.56 28.12 44.40
C ALA A 23 -1.46 26.81 45.20
N GLY A 24 -2.38 25.87 45.00
CA GLY A 24 -2.24 24.54 45.59
C GLY A 24 -3.48 23.65 45.67
N GLU A 25 -4.71 24.17 45.61
CA GLU A 25 -5.90 23.33 45.73
C GLU A 25 -6.58 23.08 44.38
N PRO A 26 -6.91 21.81 44.03
CA PRO A 26 -7.64 21.51 42.81
C PRO A 26 -9.04 22.13 42.89
N PRO A 27 -9.58 22.64 41.75
CA PRO A 27 -10.87 23.33 41.69
C PRO A 27 -12.09 22.43 41.94
N VAL A 28 -11.88 21.14 42.24
CA VAL A 28 -12.90 20.23 42.77
C VAL A 28 -13.06 20.56 44.26
N GLY A 29 -13.80 21.61 44.58
CA GLY A 29 -13.81 22.22 45.92
C GLY A 29 -13.87 21.21 47.06
N GLY A 30 -12.75 20.99 47.77
CA GLY A 30 -12.60 20.18 49.00
C GLY A 30 -13.18 18.76 49.04
N GLY A 31 -13.83 18.28 47.97
CA GLY A 31 -14.78 17.17 48.02
C GLY A 31 -14.48 16.14 46.95
N ASP A 32 -13.86 15.05 47.38
CA ASP A 32 -13.80 13.75 46.71
C ASP A 32 -13.27 13.73 45.26
N LEU A 33 -12.01 14.17 45.07
CA LEU A 33 -11.25 13.93 43.83
C LEU A 33 -11.24 12.43 43.46
N ALA A 34 -11.17 11.53 44.44
CA ALA A 34 -11.18 10.09 44.19
C ALA A 34 -12.51 9.64 43.56
N GLY A 35 -13.65 10.10 44.06
CA GLY A 35 -14.95 9.84 43.46
C GLY A 35 -15.14 10.51 42.11
N TRP A 36 -14.54 11.68 41.88
CA TRP A 36 -14.51 12.30 40.56
C TRP A 36 -13.73 11.45 39.55
N CYS A 37 -12.51 11.03 39.90
CA CYS A 37 -11.68 10.16 39.07
C CYS A 37 -12.37 8.83 38.77
N ALA A 38 -13.02 8.21 39.78
CA ALA A 38 -13.78 6.99 39.61
C ALA A 38 -14.93 7.15 38.60
N ARG A 39 -15.69 8.26 38.66
CA ARG A 39 -16.75 8.55 37.68
C ARG A 39 -16.18 8.82 36.28
N ALA A 40 -14.97 9.38 36.19
CA ALA A 40 -14.29 9.66 34.93
C ALA A 40 -13.56 8.45 34.34
N GLY A 41 -13.42 7.35 35.10
CA GLY A 41 -12.63 6.19 34.70
C GLY A 41 -11.12 6.46 34.65
N LEU A 42 -10.62 7.32 35.54
CA LEU A 42 -9.20 7.69 35.62
C LEU A 42 -8.46 6.82 36.63
N ASP A 43 -7.36 6.23 36.20
CA ASP A 43 -6.51 5.37 37.04
C ASP A 43 -5.42 6.17 37.78
N ASP A 44 -4.90 7.26 37.17
CA ASP A 44 -3.86 8.10 37.77
C ASP A 44 -4.45 9.38 38.38
N HIS A 45 -4.93 9.26 39.62
CA HIS A 45 -5.48 10.39 40.39
C HIS A 45 -4.50 11.56 40.53
N GLY A 46 -3.19 11.29 40.60
CA GLY A 46 -2.17 12.31 40.74
C GLY A 46 -1.98 13.12 39.46
N SER A 47 -1.97 12.45 38.30
CA SER A 47 -1.94 13.10 36.99
C SER A 47 -3.22 13.87 36.71
N ALA A 48 -4.38 13.32 37.09
CA ALA A 48 -5.66 14.01 36.99
C ALA A 48 -5.67 15.32 37.77
N ALA A 49 -5.23 15.30 39.04
CA ALA A 49 -5.13 16.51 39.86
C ALA A 49 -4.24 17.60 39.24
N ARG A 50 -3.07 17.20 38.72
CA ARG A 50 -2.14 18.13 38.06
C ARG A 50 -2.75 18.73 36.80
N SER A 51 -3.38 17.91 35.97
CA SER A 51 -4.00 18.36 34.73
C SER A 51 -5.13 19.35 34.99
N LEU A 52 -6.01 19.07 35.97
CA LEU A 52 -7.09 19.97 36.36
C LEU A 52 -6.59 21.29 36.95
N ALA A 53 -5.53 21.26 37.76
CA ALA A 53 -4.90 22.48 38.27
C ALA A 53 -4.24 23.31 37.15
N ALA A 54 -3.61 22.64 36.18
CA ALA A 54 -2.96 23.29 35.04
C ALA A 54 -3.97 23.99 34.10
N LEU A 55 -5.20 23.48 33.98
CA LEU A 55 -6.26 24.17 33.22
C LEU A 55 -6.48 25.61 33.71
N GLY A 56 -6.47 25.82 35.03
CA GLY A 56 -6.57 27.16 35.62
C GLY A 56 -5.32 28.01 35.40
N SER A 57 -4.12 27.43 35.47
CA SER A 57 -2.86 28.15 35.24
C SER A 57 -2.67 28.55 33.77
N HIS A 58 -3.30 27.84 32.84
CA HIS A 58 -3.39 28.22 31.42
C HIS A 58 -4.36 29.37 31.17
N GLY A 59 -5.02 29.93 32.19
CA GLY A 59 -5.83 31.14 32.06
C GLY A 59 -7.33 30.89 31.84
N LEU A 60 -7.84 29.68 32.12
CA LEU A 60 -9.27 29.47 32.30
C LEU A 60 -9.74 30.05 33.64
N THR A 61 -10.93 30.65 33.68
CA THR A 61 -11.54 31.11 34.93
C THR A 61 -11.98 29.93 35.80
N ALA A 62 -12.09 30.14 37.11
CA ALA A 62 -12.55 29.12 38.04
C ALA A 62 -13.92 28.55 37.64
N ASP A 63 -14.85 29.38 37.17
CA ASP A 63 -16.19 28.95 36.74
C ASP A 63 -16.15 28.04 35.50
N LEU A 64 -15.28 28.36 34.53
CA LEU A 64 -15.10 27.52 33.34
C LEU A 64 -14.45 26.19 33.70
N VAL A 65 -13.46 26.18 34.60
CA VAL A 65 -12.83 24.94 35.06
C VAL A 65 -13.84 24.09 35.84
N ALA A 66 -14.66 24.67 36.71
CA ALA A 66 -15.72 23.96 37.42
C ALA A 66 -16.72 23.33 36.43
N THR A 67 -17.14 24.08 35.41
CA THR A 67 -18.01 23.58 34.34
C THR A 67 -17.39 22.39 33.58
N LEU A 68 -16.09 22.45 33.28
CA LEU A 68 -15.39 21.33 32.65
C LEU A 68 -15.33 20.11 33.60
N CYS A 69 -15.02 20.32 34.88
CA CYS A 69 -15.01 19.25 35.88
C CYS A 69 -16.38 18.54 35.99
N GLU A 70 -17.50 19.26 35.87
CA GLU A 70 -18.82 18.62 35.88
C GLU A 70 -19.09 17.77 34.62
N ARG A 71 -18.62 18.23 33.45
CA ARG A 71 -18.92 17.61 32.16
C ARG A 71 -17.98 16.47 31.75
N LEU A 72 -16.72 16.52 32.20
CA LEU A 72 -15.69 15.56 31.78
C LEU A 72 -15.94 14.11 32.19
N PRO A 73 -16.43 13.78 33.41
CA PRO A 73 -16.53 12.39 33.85
C PRO A 73 -17.34 11.46 32.91
N PRO A 74 -18.59 11.79 32.53
CA PRO A 74 -19.34 10.92 31.63
C PRO A 74 -18.74 10.84 30.22
N LEU A 75 -18.01 11.88 29.78
CA LEU A 75 -17.34 11.89 28.48
C LEU A 75 -16.08 11.02 28.48
N LEU A 76 -15.25 11.14 29.53
CA LEU A 76 -13.98 10.42 29.64
C LEU A 76 -14.19 8.92 29.88
N HIS A 77 -15.19 8.54 30.69
CA HIS A 77 -15.43 7.13 31.03
C HIS A 77 -15.71 6.25 29.80
N GLY A 78 -16.31 6.81 28.74
CA GLY A 78 -16.60 6.10 27.49
C GLY A 78 -15.44 6.08 26.48
N LEU A 79 -14.32 6.73 26.81
CA LEU A 79 -13.14 6.82 25.97
C LEU A 79 -12.08 5.95 26.65
N GLY A 80 -11.78 4.76 26.13
CA GLY A 80 -10.97 3.72 26.81
C GLY A 80 -9.53 4.06 27.24
N ASP A 81 -9.15 5.34 27.28
CA ASP A 81 -7.87 5.89 27.74
C ASP A 81 -8.07 7.30 28.35
N ALA A 82 -8.89 7.37 29.40
CA ALA A 82 -9.32 8.63 30.02
C ALA A 82 -8.14 9.49 30.51
N ASP A 83 -7.12 8.88 31.12
CA ASP A 83 -5.95 9.58 31.68
C ASP A 83 -5.17 10.31 30.60
N ARG A 84 -4.84 9.63 29.48
CA ARG A 84 -4.12 10.26 28.37
C ARG A 84 -4.97 11.37 27.72
N VAL A 85 -6.27 11.16 27.59
CA VAL A 85 -7.19 12.13 26.98
C VAL A 85 -7.26 13.40 27.82
N LEU A 86 -7.30 13.29 29.15
CA LEU A 86 -7.29 14.45 30.04
C LEU A 86 -5.99 15.25 29.94
N VAL A 87 -4.84 14.57 29.88
CA VAL A 87 -3.54 15.22 29.67
C VAL A 87 -3.48 15.89 28.29
N ALA A 88 -4.02 15.26 27.25
CA ALA A 88 -4.08 15.86 25.91
C ALA A 88 -4.98 17.11 25.89
N LEU A 89 -6.10 17.09 26.61
CA LEU A 89 -6.97 18.27 26.77
C LEU A 89 -6.24 19.42 27.46
N GLU A 90 -5.54 19.14 28.56
CA GLU A 90 -4.75 20.13 29.28
C GLU A 90 -3.70 20.79 28.37
N ARG A 91 -2.89 19.97 27.68
CA ARG A 91 -1.90 20.46 26.71
C ARG A 91 -2.52 21.24 25.56
N PHE A 92 -3.69 20.84 25.07
CA PHE A 92 -4.41 21.58 24.04
C PHE A 92 -4.86 22.96 24.53
N ILE A 93 -5.41 23.06 25.75
CA ILE A 93 -5.76 24.34 26.37
C ILE A 93 -4.53 25.23 26.56
N GLY A 94 -3.37 24.65 26.90
CA GLY A 94 -2.12 25.39 26.98
C GLY A 94 -1.59 25.88 25.62
N ALA A 95 -1.99 25.25 24.52
CA ALA A 95 -1.51 25.57 23.16
C ALA A 95 -2.41 26.54 22.39
N VAL A 96 -3.69 26.68 22.75
CA VAL A 96 -4.61 27.61 22.07
C VAL A 96 -4.23 29.07 22.32
N ARG A 97 -4.47 29.93 21.32
CA ARG A 97 -4.20 31.38 21.44
C ARG A 97 -5.03 32.06 22.52
N SER A 98 -6.26 31.58 22.77
CA SER A 98 -7.16 32.12 23.80
C SER A 98 -7.84 30.99 24.56
N PRO A 99 -7.26 30.56 25.69
CA PRO A 99 -7.84 29.56 26.58
C PRO A 99 -9.26 29.92 27.02
N LEU A 100 -9.50 31.18 27.38
CA LEU A 100 -10.83 31.69 27.75
C LEU A 100 -11.88 31.51 26.64
N ALA A 101 -11.54 31.85 25.39
CA ALA A 101 -12.47 31.70 24.27
C ALA A 101 -12.79 30.22 24.00
N THR A 102 -11.79 29.34 24.12
CA THR A 102 -11.97 27.90 23.98
C THR A 102 -12.81 27.32 25.12
N GLY A 103 -12.59 27.74 26.36
CA GLY A 103 -13.42 27.34 27.50
C GLY A 103 -14.88 27.77 27.34
N ALA A 104 -15.11 29.03 26.95
CA ALA A 104 -16.45 29.54 26.67
C ALA A 104 -17.12 28.81 25.48
N LEU A 105 -16.34 28.39 24.47
CA LEU A 105 -16.85 27.55 23.39
C LEU A 105 -17.34 26.20 23.92
N PHE A 106 -16.58 25.53 24.79
CA PHE A 106 -16.98 24.24 25.37
C PHE A 106 -18.20 24.35 26.29
N GLU A 107 -18.35 25.47 26.99
CA GLU A 107 -19.55 25.77 27.76
C GLU A 107 -20.78 25.89 26.85
N ARG A 108 -20.68 26.73 25.80
CA ARG A 108 -21.76 27.05 24.85
C ARG A 108 -22.13 25.88 23.93
N ASP A 109 -21.13 25.13 23.46
CA ASP A 109 -21.26 23.99 22.55
C ASP A 109 -20.64 22.74 23.19
N PRO A 110 -21.41 21.96 23.98
CA PRO A 110 -20.91 20.74 24.61
C PRO A 110 -20.34 19.72 23.61
N ARG A 111 -20.82 19.73 22.35
CA ARG A 111 -20.35 18.81 21.31
C ARG A 111 -18.93 19.14 20.88
N ALA A 112 -18.49 20.40 20.98
CA ALA A 112 -17.11 20.77 20.65
C ALA A 112 -16.12 20.05 21.57
N LEU A 113 -16.40 20.00 22.87
CA LEU A 113 -15.58 19.26 23.84
C LEU A 113 -15.63 17.76 23.55
N GLU A 114 -16.83 17.18 23.41
CA GLU A 114 -17.01 15.75 23.15
C GLU A 114 -16.24 15.29 21.90
N THR A 115 -16.37 16.01 20.79
CA THR A 115 -15.71 15.66 19.52
C THR A 115 -14.18 15.79 19.60
N LEU A 116 -13.66 16.76 20.35
CA LEU A 116 -12.23 16.88 20.62
C LEU A 116 -11.71 15.70 21.44
N LEU A 117 -12.41 15.32 22.50
CA LEU A 117 -12.01 14.19 23.35
C LEU A 117 -12.05 12.86 22.59
N ARG A 118 -13.07 12.65 21.74
CA ARG A 118 -13.14 11.47 20.85
C ARG A 118 -11.94 11.40 19.92
N LEU A 119 -11.51 12.53 19.36
CA LEU A 119 -10.33 12.59 18.49
C LEU A 119 -9.04 12.23 19.27
N PHE A 120 -8.86 12.77 20.48
CA PHE A 120 -7.70 12.46 21.33
C PHE A 120 -7.67 11.00 21.79
N ALA A 121 -8.83 10.46 22.13
CA ALA A 121 -8.98 9.06 22.51
C ALA A 121 -8.59 8.13 21.37
N ALA A 122 -9.01 8.47 20.15
CA ALA A 122 -8.77 7.63 18.99
C ALA A 122 -7.29 7.55 18.57
N SER A 123 -6.52 8.62 18.78
CA SER A 123 -5.10 8.64 18.40
C SER A 123 -4.26 9.67 19.17
N PRO A 124 -3.19 9.23 19.86
CA PRO A 124 -2.14 10.12 20.35
C PRO A 124 -1.54 10.96 19.23
N TYR A 125 -1.32 10.38 18.06
CA TYR A 125 -0.78 11.13 16.91
C TYR A 125 -1.70 12.29 16.50
N LEU A 126 -3.02 12.06 16.41
CA LEU A 126 -3.97 13.13 16.07
C LEU A 126 -4.06 14.18 17.18
N ALA A 127 -3.89 13.78 18.45
CA ALA A 127 -3.78 14.71 19.56
C ALA A 127 -2.57 15.65 19.39
N GLU A 128 -1.38 15.11 19.09
CA GLU A 128 -0.19 15.93 18.84
C GLU A 128 -0.36 16.86 17.62
N VAL A 129 -0.99 16.38 16.54
CA VAL A 129 -1.28 17.21 15.36
C VAL A 129 -2.22 18.37 15.74
N THR A 130 -3.22 18.10 16.56
CA THR A 130 -4.21 19.10 16.99
C THR A 130 -3.64 20.09 18.00
N ILE A 131 -2.80 19.63 18.93
CA ILE A 131 -2.09 20.49 19.90
C ILE A 131 -1.08 21.38 19.17
N GLY A 132 -0.41 20.86 18.13
CA GLY A 132 0.55 21.62 17.33
C GLY A 132 -0.10 22.65 16.39
N ASP A 133 -1.37 22.46 16.00
CA ASP A 133 -2.15 23.42 15.19
C ASP A 133 -3.62 23.46 15.65
N PRO A 134 -3.94 24.15 16.77
CA PRO A 134 -5.30 24.21 17.29
C PRO A 134 -6.30 24.87 16.33
N GLU A 135 -5.83 25.76 15.46
CA GLU A 135 -6.66 26.43 14.44
C GLU A 135 -7.08 25.48 13.33
N ALA A 136 -6.28 24.44 13.03
CA ALA A 136 -6.71 23.38 12.12
C ALA A 136 -7.88 22.57 12.68
N TRP A 137 -7.89 22.28 13.98
CA TRP A 137 -9.02 21.60 14.60
C TRP A 137 -10.31 22.43 14.52
N GLU A 138 -10.25 23.73 14.82
CA GLU A 138 -11.44 24.59 14.77
C GLU A 138 -12.07 24.62 13.37
N ARG A 139 -11.22 24.70 12.32
CA ARG A 139 -11.68 24.60 10.93
C ARG A 139 -12.35 23.25 10.64
N VAL A 140 -11.69 22.15 11.03
CA VAL A 140 -12.22 20.80 10.81
C VAL A 140 -13.53 20.56 11.57
N ARG A 141 -13.67 21.11 12.78
CA ARG A 141 -14.88 21.07 13.60
C ARG A 141 -16.04 21.78 12.91
N VAL A 142 -15.80 22.99 12.40
CA VAL A 142 -16.82 23.78 11.68
C VAL A 142 -17.25 23.07 10.40
N ASP A 143 -16.30 22.53 9.64
CA ASP A 143 -16.58 21.82 8.38
C ASP A 143 -16.99 20.35 8.59
N GLN A 144 -17.04 19.88 9.84
CA GLN A 144 -17.41 18.52 10.25
C GLN A 144 -16.63 17.41 9.53
N GLY A 145 -15.37 17.66 9.18
CA GLY A 145 -14.55 16.70 8.43
C GLY A 145 -15.08 16.39 7.01
N ARG A 146 -15.89 17.27 6.42
CA ARG A 146 -16.57 17.05 5.14
C ARG A 146 -15.60 16.55 4.04
N PRO A 147 -15.97 15.56 3.22
CA PRO A 147 -15.15 15.11 2.10
C PRO A 147 -14.99 16.21 1.04
N GLU A 148 -13.78 16.31 0.49
CA GLU A 148 -13.45 17.28 -0.55
C GLU A 148 -13.19 16.59 -1.90
N LYS A 149 -13.53 17.29 -2.98
CA LYS A 149 -13.18 16.83 -4.33
C LYS A 149 -11.67 16.96 -4.56
N ARG A 150 -11.10 16.09 -5.39
CA ARG A 150 -9.66 16.09 -5.70
C ARG A 150 -9.20 17.43 -6.26
N GLU A 151 -10.03 18.09 -7.07
CA GLU A 151 -9.71 19.39 -7.68
C GLU A 151 -9.59 20.50 -6.64
N ALA A 152 -10.44 20.49 -5.62
CA ALA A 152 -10.39 21.46 -4.52
C ALA A 152 -9.14 21.24 -3.65
N LEU A 153 -8.81 19.99 -3.34
CA LEU A 153 -7.58 19.62 -2.64
C LEU A 153 -6.33 20.06 -3.41
N ALA A 154 -6.30 19.83 -4.72
CA ALA A 154 -5.21 20.24 -5.59
C ALA A 154 -5.05 21.77 -5.65
N ALA A 155 -6.15 22.52 -5.70
CA ALA A 155 -6.14 23.98 -5.68
C ALA A 155 -5.65 24.55 -4.34
N SER A 156 -6.09 23.96 -3.22
CA SER A 156 -5.60 24.32 -1.88
C SER A 156 -4.09 24.10 -1.78
N LEU A 157 -3.61 22.92 -2.21
CA LEU A 157 -2.18 22.60 -2.18
C LEU A 157 -1.36 23.53 -3.08
N ALA A 158 -1.85 23.84 -4.28
CA ALA A 158 -1.18 24.77 -5.18
C ALA A 158 -1.04 26.17 -4.56
N THR A 159 -2.07 26.64 -3.85
CA THR A 159 -2.06 27.92 -3.14
C THR A 159 -0.99 27.93 -2.03
N GLU A 160 -0.89 26.86 -1.25
CA GLU A 160 0.11 26.74 -0.18
C GLU A 160 1.55 26.64 -0.67
N LEU A 161 1.75 26.06 -1.85
CA LEU A 161 3.06 26.01 -2.47
C LEU A 161 3.49 27.38 -2.96
N GLY A 162 2.57 28.28 -3.32
CA GLY A 162 2.83 29.71 -3.54
C GLY A 162 3.90 30.03 -4.59
N GLY A 163 4.22 29.11 -5.50
CA GLY A 163 5.34 29.24 -6.45
C GLY A 163 6.73 29.09 -5.82
N ALA A 164 6.83 28.50 -4.62
CA ALA A 164 8.11 28.26 -3.95
C ALA A 164 9.05 27.43 -4.83
N ALA A 165 10.23 27.99 -5.10
CA ALA A 165 11.28 27.33 -5.89
C ALA A 165 12.24 26.49 -5.02
N ASP A 166 12.23 26.70 -3.70
CA ASP A 166 13.11 26.02 -2.76
C ASP A 166 12.55 24.65 -2.34
N THR A 167 13.38 23.61 -2.46
CA THR A 167 13.01 22.22 -2.17
C THR A 167 12.54 22.04 -0.73
N ASP A 168 13.20 22.64 0.25
CA ASP A 168 12.87 22.48 1.67
C ASP A 168 11.51 23.14 2.02
N THR A 169 11.26 24.32 1.44
CA THR A 169 9.97 25.01 1.54
C THR A 169 8.83 24.16 0.97
N VAL A 170 9.04 23.56 -0.21
CA VAL A 170 8.07 22.64 -0.82
C VAL A 170 7.85 21.42 0.06
N MET A 171 8.92 20.79 0.56
CA MET A 171 8.82 19.62 1.43
C MET A 171 7.98 19.90 2.68
N ARG A 172 8.21 21.02 3.38
CA ARG A 172 7.40 21.41 4.54
C ARG A 172 5.95 21.70 4.17
N ALA A 173 5.70 22.37 3.04
CA ALA A 173 4.33 22.64 2.57
C ALA A 173 3.53 21.36 2.30
N LEU A 174 4.12 20.38 1.59
CA LEU A 174 3.47 19.09 1.35
C LEU A 174 3.08 18.38 2.66
N ARG A 175 3.93 18.46 3.69
CA ARG A 175 3.73 17.79 4.99
C ARG A 175 2.69 18.50 5.85
N ARG A 176 2.68 19.83 5.86
CA ARG A 176 1.60 20.62 6.48
C ARG A 176 0.25 20.30 5.83
N PHE A 177 0.21 20.27 4.50
CA PHE A 177 -0.99 19.88 3.76
C PHE A 177 -1.46 18.47 4.14
N LYS A 178 -0.57 17.47 4.09
CA LYS A 178 -0.90 16.09 4.51
C LYS A 178 -1.49 16.08 5.92
N ARG A 179 -0.80 16.66 6.91
CA ARG A 179 -1.24 16.65 8.32
C ARG A 179 -2.64 17.23 8.50
N ARG A 180 -2.93 18.39 7.91
CA ARG A 180 -4.26 19.01 8.01
C ARG A 180 -5.34 18.17 7.33
N GLN A 181 -5.04 17.57 6.18
CA GLN A 181 -5.99 16.70 5.49
C GLN A 181 -6.20 15.37 6.22
N MET A 182 -5.15 14.79 6.84
CA MET A 182 -5.30 13.60 7.69
C MET A 182 -6.18 13.91 8.90
N LEU A 183 -6.04 15.09 9.52
CA LEU A 183 -6.92 15.53 10.61
C LEU A 183 -8.38 15.65 10.14
N ARG A 184 -8.63 16.28 8.99
CA ARG A 184 -9.98 16.40 8.40
C ARG A 184 -10.61 15.02 8.16
N ILE A 185 -9.86 14.12 7.54
CA ILE A 185 -10.33 12.77 7.19
C ILE A 185 -10.56 11.95 8.45
N ALA A 186 -9.64 11.99 9.41
CA ALA A 186 -9.78 11.28 10.69
C ALA A 186 -10.95 11.80 11.52
N TYR A 187 -11.22 13.11 11.50
CA TYR A 187 -12.43 13.66 12.12
C TYR A 187 -13.69 13.10 11.43
N GLY A 188 -13.75 13.15 10.10
CA GLY A 188 -14.87 12.60 9.34
C GLY A 188 -15.11 11.11 9.60
N ASP A 189 -14.04 10.33 9.64
CA ASP A 189 -14.07 8.88 9.91
C ASP A 189 -14.51 8.57 11.34
N ILE A 190 -13.76 9.06 12.33
CA ILE A 190 -13.88 8.65 13.75
C ILE A 190 -15.03 9.38 14.45
N VAL A 191 -15.20 10.67 14.17
CA VAL A 191 -16.19 11.51 14.84
C VAL A 191 -17.48 11.59 14.00
N GLY A 192 -17.32 11.81 12.70
CA GLY A 192 -18.43 11.99 11.76
C GLY A 192 -19.09 10.68 11.28
N GLY A 193 -18.48 9.51 11.54
CA GLY A 193 -19.01 8.22 11.10
C GLY A 193 -19.08 8.09 9.58
N GLN A 194 -18.14 8.69 8.86
CA GLN A 194 -18.09 8.60 7.40
C GLN A 194 -17.92 7.15 6.94
N ARG A 195 -18.57 6.81 5.82
CA ARG A 195 -18.44 5.48 5.21
C ARG A 195 -16.99 5.17 4.86
N PHE A 196 -16.59 3.93 5.08
CA PHE A 196 -15.23 3.45 4.83
C PHE A 196 -14.73 3.78 3.41
N GLU A 197 -15.56 3.57 2.37
CA GLU A 197 -15.18 3.88 0.99
C GLU A 197 -14.89 5.37 0.77
N THR A 198 -15.59 6.24 1.51
CA THR A 198 -15.34 7.69 1.46
C THR A 198 -14.00 8.02 2.09
N VAL A 199 -13.68 7.42 3.23
CA VAL A 199 -12.40 7.62 3.94
C VAL A 199 -11.21 7.22 3.05
N VAL A 200 -11.23 6.00 2.50
CA VAL A 200 -10.12 5.52 1.66
C VAL A 200 -9.99 6.30 0.34
N THR A 201 -11.10 6.78 -0.23
CA THR A 201 -11.10 7.67 -1.40
C THR A 201 -10.43 9.00 -1.06
N GLN A 202 -10.78 9.61 0.08
CA GLN A 202 -10.20 10.88 0.52
C GLN A 202 -8.69 10.73 0.80
N LEU A 203 -8.27 9.65 1.46
CA LEU A 203 -6.85 9.35 1.67
C LEU A 203 -6.09 9.23 0.35
N SER A 204 -6.69 8.57 -0.64
CA SER A 204 -6.11 8.40 -1.97
C SER A 204 -6.04 9.73 -2.74
N HIS A 205 -7.06 10.58 -2.66
CA HIS A 205 -7.04 11.91 -3.28
C HIS A 205 -5.92 12.81 -2.71
N VAL A 206 -5.68 12.75 -1.39
CA VAL A 206 -4.58 13.51 -0.77
C VAL A 206 -3.23 13.02 -1.30
N ALA A 207 -3.03 11.70 -1.40
CA ALA A 207 -1.83 11.12 -1.98
C ALA A 207 -1.64 11.54 -3.45
N ASP A 208 -2.69 11.45 -4.27
CA ASP A 208 -2.66 11.88 -5.68
C ASP A 208 -2.23 13.36 -5.81
N CYS A 209 -2.80 14.25 -4.99
CA CYS A 209 -2.46 15.68 -5.01
C CYS A 209 -0.99 15.93 -4.64
N ILE A 210 -0.49 15.23 -3.61
CA ILE A 210 0.90 15.34 -3.16
C ILE A 210 1.85 14.81 -4.24
N VAL A 211 1.58 13.65 -4.83
CA VAL A 211 2.42 13.08 -5.90
C VAL A 211 2.40 13.97 -7.13
N GLN A 212 1.23 14.48 -7.54
CA GLN A 212 1.12 15.42 -8.67
C GLN A 212 1.92 16.70 -8.43
N ALA A 213 1.83 17.29 -7.24
CA ALA A 213 2.59 18.47 -6.88
C ALA A 213 4.10 18.19 -6.89
N ALA A 214 4.54 17.08 -6.30
CA ALA A 214 5.93 16.69 -6.24
C ALA A 214 6.53 16.44 -7.64
N VAL A 215 5.81 15.72 -8.52
CA VAL A 215 6.24 15.47 -9.90
C VAL A 215 6.39 16.79 -10.66
N ARG A 216 5.42 17.69 -10.56
CA ARG A 216 5.48 19.00 -11.21
C ARG A 216 6.71 19.81 -10.74
N THR A 217 6.90 19.91 -9.43
CA THR A 217 8.07 20.61 -8.85
C THR A 217 9.38 19.95 -9.29
N ALA A 218 9.46 18.63 -9.30
CA ALA A 218 10.65 17.90 -9.74
C ALA A 218 10.97 18.16 -11.22
N VAL A 219 9.98 18.11 -12.11
CA VAL A 219 10.14 18.42 -13.53
C VAL A 219 10.67 19.84 -13.72
N GLU A 220 10.08 20.84 -13.05
CA GLU A 220 10.50 22.24 -13.13
C GLU A 220 11.94 22.44 -12.62
N SER A 221 12.26 21.87 -11.45
CA SER A 221 13.59 21.93 -10.84
C SER A 221 14.69 21.29 -11.69
N VAL A 222 14.41 20.15 -12.32
CA VAL A 222 15.38 19.48 -13.22
C VAL A 222 15.48 20.25 -14.54
N ALA A 223 14.36 20.74 -15.09
CA ALA A 223 14.33 21.52 -16.33
C ALA A 223 15.13 22.83 -16.23
N LEU A 224 15.10 23.54 -15.10
CA LEU A 224 15.91 24.73 -14.87
C LEU A 224 17.41 24.47 -15.07
N ARG A 225 17.89 23.27 -14.72
CA ARG A 225 19.31 22.90 -14.78
C ARG A 225 19.71 22.23 -16.11
N ARG A 226 18.79 21.49 -16.72
CA ARG A 226 19.07 20.60 -17.86
C ARG A 226 18.42 21.04 -19.17
N GLY A 227 17.50 22.00 -19.14
CA GLY A 227 16.58 22.30 -20.23
C GLY A 227 15.38 21.35 -20.23
N ARG A 228 14.35 21.69 -21.00
CA ARG A 228 13.16 20.84 -21.16
C ARG A 228 13.47 19.65 -22.08
N PRO A 229 12.95 18.44 -21.77
CA PRO A 229 13.14 17.26 -22.59
C PRO A 229 12.29 17.35 -23.87
N ILE A 230 12.88 16.94 -25.00
CA ILE A 230 12.27 16.98 -26.32
C ILE A 230 12.17 15.54 -26.82
N ASP A 231 11.04 15.21 -27.41
CA ASP A 231 10.83 13.95 -28.13
C ASP A 231 11.59 14.02 -29.46
N GLU A 232 12.48 13.05 -29.67
CA GLU A 232 13.31 12.96 -30.88
C GLU A 232 12.48 12.76 -32.16
N ALA A 233 11.36 12.06 -32.09
CA ALA A 233 10.54 11.73 -33.26
C ALA A 233 9.63 12.90 -33.66
N SER A 234 8.97 13.56 -32.70
CA SER A 234 8.01 14.63 -32.98
C SER A 234 8.60 16.05 -32.93
N GLY A 235 9.75 16.23 -32.27
CA GLY A 235 10.29 17.55 -31.94
C GLY A 235 9.48 18.31 -30.86
N GLY A 236 8.42 17.69 -30.31
CA GLY A 236 7.59 18.25 -29.26
C GLY A 236 8.15 18.01 -27.85
N PRO A 237 7.50 18.53 -26.79
CA PRO A 237 7.91 18.28 -25.42
C PRO A 237 7.72 16.81 -25.05
N ALA A 238 8.75 16.20 -24.47
CA ALA A 238 8.60 14.89 -23.84
C ALA A 238 8.01 15.05 -22.43
N THR A 239 7.12 14.14 -22.03
CA THR A 239 6.37 14.21 -20.76
C THR A 239 6.59 12.96 -19.92
N ILE A 240 6.14 12.98 -18.68
CA ILE A 240 6.19 11.86 -17.74
C ILE A 240 4.82 11.65 -17.10
N ALA A 241 4.44 10.39 -16.90
CA ALA A 241 3.26 10.00 -16.15
C ALA A 241 3.63 9.04 -15.02
N VAL A 242 2.82 9.04 -13.98
CA VAL A 242 2.96 8.17 -12.81
C VAL A 242 1.73 7.30 -12.68
N ILE A 243 1.95 6.00 -12.68
CA ILE A 243 0.94 4.99 -12.43
C ILE A 243 1.09 4.53 -10.99
N ALA A 244 0.01 4.60 -10.22
CA ALA A 244 -0.06 3.94 -8.93
C ALA A 244 -0.58 2.51 -9.09
N LEU A 245 0.01 1.60 -8.34
CA LEU A 245 -0.45 0.22 -8.16
C LEU A 245 -0.97 0.03 -6.73
N GLY A 246 -1.32 -1.21 -6.38
CA GLY A 246 -1.71 -1.56 -5.01
C GLY A 246 -2.90 -0.74 -4.48
N LYS A 247 -2.85 -0.35 -3.21
CA LYS A 247 -3.96 0.37 -2.55
C LYS A 247 -4.19 1.77 -3.13
N LEU A 248 -3.14 2.50 -3.51
CA LEU A 248 -3.30 3.83 -4.11
C LEU A 248 -3.91 3.73 -5.52
N GLY A 249 -3.45 2.76 -6.30
CA GLY A 249 -4.01 2.47 -7.62
C GLY A 249 -5.50 2.17 -7.54
N GLY A 250 -5.90 1.31 -6.59
CA GLY A 250 -7.30 0.96 -6.33
C GLY A 250 -8.16 2.06 -5.71
N GLY A 251 -7.59 3.24 -5.39
CA GLY A 251 -8.32 4.33 -4.73
C GLY A 251 -8.75 3.98 -3.29
N GLU A 252 -8.03 3.04 -2.67
CA GLU A 252 -8.39 2.44 -1.39
C GLU A 252 -7.22 2.52 -0.38
N LEU A 253 -6.53 3.65 -0.32
CA LEU A 253 -5.37 3.85 0.56
C LEU A 253 -5.73 3.79 2.07
N ASN A 254 -4.78 3.35 2.90
CA ASN A 254 -4.89 3.45 4.37
C ASN A 254 -4.16 4.68 4.91
N TYR A 255 -4.34 4.98 6.20
CA TYR A 255 -3.64 6.08 6.89
C TYR A 255 -2.12 5.96 6.85
N SER A 256 -1.57 4.76 7.03
CA SER A 256 -0.11 4.52 6.99
C SER A 256 0.21 3.38 6.04
N SER A 257 0.26 3.67 4.75
CA SER A 257 0.67 2.74 3.69
C SER A 257 1.76 3.31 2.81
N ASP A 258 2.59 2.42 2.29
CA ASP A 258 3.49 2.73 1.17
C ASP A 258 2.65 3.07 -0.07
N ILE A 259 3.19 3.91 -0.95
CA ILE A 259 2.62 4.18 -2.26
C ILE A 259 3.47 3.48 -3.34
N ASP A 260 2.86 2.53 -4.04
CA ASP A 260 3.48 1.77 -5.11
C ASP A 260 3.41 2.55 -6.43
N LEU A 261 4.53 3.05 -6.94
CA LEU A 261 4.58 3.93 -8.11
C LEU A 261 5.42 3.34 -9.25
N VAL A 262 4.93 3.49 -10.47
CA VAL A 262 5.64 3.20 -11.73
C VAL A 262 5.66 4.46 -12.58
N PHE A 263 6.85 4.83 -13.06
CA PHE A 263 7.04 6.02 -13.90
C PHE A 263 7.26 5.63 -15.35
N VAL A 264 6.57 6.33 -16.25
CA VAL A 264 6.71 6.19 -17.71
C VAL A 264 6.94 7.56 -18.32
N HIS A 265 7.86 7.66 -19.28
CA HIS A 265 8.02 8.87 -20.09
C HIS A 265 7.58 8.66 -21.53
N SER A 266 7.17 9.74 -22.21
CA SER A 266 6.51 9.65 -23.51
C SER A 266 7.43 9.11 -24.61
N ALA A 267 8.69 9.55 -24.64
CA ALA A 267 9.62 9.22 -25.71
C ALA A 267 11.10 9.33 -25.28
N GLU A 268 11.96 8.70 -26.06
CA GLU A 268 13.40 8.94 -26.07
C GLU A 268 13.72 10.33 -26.66
N GLY A 269 14.94 10.79 -26.45
CA GLY A 269 15.40 12.09 -26.95
C GLY A 269 16.35 12.78 -26.00
N ARG A 270 16.43 14.10 -26.10
CA ARG A 270 17.42 14.91 -25.37
C ARG A 270 16.83 16.23 -24.91
N THR A 271 17.42 16.79 -23.86
CA THR A 271 17.13 18.15 -23.41
C THR A 271 17.94 19.18 -24.20
N ALA A 272 17.37 20.38 -24.42
CA ALA A 272 18.02 21.46 -25.16
C ALA A 272 18.68 22.54 -24.26
N GLY A 273 19.13 22.17 -23.06
CA GLY A 273 19.66 23.11 -22.06
C GLY A 273 21.20 23.17 -21.97
N PRO A 274 21.74 24.03 -21.07
CA PRO A 274 23.18 24.27 -20.92
C PRO A 274 23.99 23.02 -20.54
N ARG A 275 23.32 22.03 -19.93
CA ARG A 275 23.87 20.73 -19.58
C ARG A 275 22.97 19.62 -20.11
N ALA A 276 22.80 19.60 -21.44
CA ALA A 276 21.98 18.64 -22.17
C ALA A 276 22.22 17.20 -21.70
N CYS A 277 21.15 16.46 -21.51
CA CYS A 277 21.19 15.03 -21.19
C CYS A 277 20.14 14.27 -22.00
N THR A 278 20.21 12.94 -21.96
CA THR A 278 19.14 12.11 -22.54
C THR A 278 17.83 12.30 -21.75
N ASN A 279 16.69 12.04 -22.39
CA ASN A 279 15.38 12.04 -21.71
C ASN A 279 15.37 11.02 -20.58
N ARG A 280 15.98 9.85 -20.76
CA ARG A 280 16.15 8.84 -19.71
C ARG A 280 16.85 9.42 -18.47
N GLU A 281 18.02 10.03 -18.63
CA GLU A 281 18.75 10.66 -17.51
C GLU A 281 17.97 11.84 -16.90
N PHE A 282 17.21 12.58 -17.70
CA PHE A 282 16.36 13.66 -17.22
C PHE A 282 15.26 13.11 -16.31
N PHE A 283 14.50 12.11 -16.78
CA PHE A 283 13.37 11.55 -16.05
C PHE A 283 13.81 10.69 -14.86
N GLU A 284 14.96 10.01 -14.92
CA GLU A 284 15.55 9.35 -13.74
C GLU A 284 15.78 10.35 -12.60
N ARG A 285 16.27 11.56 -12.90
CA ARG A 285 16.41 12.64 -11.90
C ARG A 285 15.08 13.18 -11.41
N VAL A 286 14.08 13.28 -12.28
CA VAL A 286 12.71 13.67 -11.89
C VAL A 286 12.14 12.65 -10.90
N VAL A 287 12.33 11.36 -11.13
CA VAL A 287 11.90 10.31 -10.19
C VAL A 287 12.62 10.45 -8.86
N GLN A 288 13.94 10.62 -8.87
CA GLN A 288 14.74 10.80 -7.65
C GLN A 288 14.28 12.02 -6.83
N GLU A 289 14.07 13.17 -7.48
CA GLU A 289 13.60 14.38 -6.80
C GLU A 289 12.15 14.24 -6.33
N THR A 290 11.29 13.55 -7.08
CA THR A 290 9.91 13.26 -6.64
C THR A 290 9.92 12.40 -5.37
N VAL A 291 10.70 11.31 -5.36
CA VAL A 291 10.86 10.45 -4.17
C VAL A 291 11.40 11.25 -3.00
N ARG A 292 12.38 12.11 -3.23
CA ARG A 292 12.93 13.01 -2.21
C ARG A 292 11.86 13.91 -1.59
N LEU A 293 11.12 14.63 -2.42
CA LEU A 293 10.05 15.55 -1.98
C LEU A 293 8.98 14.82 -1.14
N VAL A 294 8.65 13.58 -1.49
CA VAL A 294 7.57 12.80 -0.84
C VAL A 294 8.07 12.04 0.41
N ALA A 295 9.25 11.43 0.36
CA ALA A 295 9.68 10.42 1.33
C ALA A 295 10.81 10.89 2.27
N GLU A 296 11.56 11.94 1.96
CA GLU A 296 12.65 12.40 2.83
C GLU A 296 12.08 13.03 4.13
N PRO A 297 12.58 12.68 5.32
CA PRO A 297 12.07 13.23 6.57
C PRO A 297 12.40 14.71 6.73
N THR A 298 11.48 15.44 7.36
CA THR A 298 11.66 16.81 7.85
C THR A 298 11.33 16.85 9.35
N ASP A 299 11.39 18.03 9.95
CA ASP A 299 10.80 18.30 11.28
C ASP A 299 9.30 17.96 11.35
N LEU A 300 8.62 17.93 10.20
CA LEU A 300 7.21 17.54 10.09
C LEU A 300 7.01 16.06 9.70
N GLY A 301 8.08 15.24 9.69
CA GLY A 301 8.04 13.84 9.26
C GLY A 301 8.09 13.68 7.74
N ILE A 302 7.44 12.64 7.22
CA ILE A 302 7.37 12.30 5.78
C ILE A 302 5.95 12.45 5.23
N CYS A 303 5.80 12.59 3.90
CA CYS A 303 4.48 12.45 3.29
C CYS A 303 4.12 10.98 3.15
N TYR A 304 4.87 10.23 2.35
CA TYR A 304 4.63 8.79 2.14
C TYR A 304 5.96 8.08 1.96
N ARG A 305 5.98 6.81 2.34
CA ARG A 305 7.00 5.87 1.87
C ARG A 305 6.67 5.49 0.43
N VAL A 306 7.67 5.53 -0.44
CA VAL A 306 7.49 5.25 -1.87
C VAL A 306 8.13 3.91 -2.21
N ASP A 307 7.36 3.00 -2.80
CA ASP A 307 7.86 1.72 -3.32
C ASP A 307 7.88 1.75 -4.84
N LEU A 308 9.06 1.49 -5.42
CA LEU A 308 9.29 1.44 -6.86
C LEU A 308 9.55 0.01 -7.36
N ARG A 309 9.46 -1.02 -6.51
CA ARG A 309 9.88 -2.39 -6.83
C ARG A 309 8.98 -3.10 -7.84
N LEU A 310 7.76 -2.62 -8.05
CA LEU A 310 6.81 -3.18 -9.02
C LEU A 310 7.01 -2.68 -10.47
N ARG A 311 8.00 -1.81 -10.70
CA ARG A 311 8.38 -1.38 -12.06
C ARG A 311 9.05 -2.52 -12.85
N PRO A 312 9.08 -2.45 -14.19
CA PRO A 312 9.82 -3.40 -15.02
C PRO A 312 11.26 -3.63 -14.54
N HIS A 313 11.68 -4.90 -14.52
CA HIS A 313 12.97 -5.36 -13.99
C HIS A 313 13.19 -5.12 -12.47
N GLY A 314 12.16 -4.71 -11.74
CA GLY A 314 12.18 -4.53 -10.30
C GLY A 314 13.25 -3.53 -9.82
N GLY A 315 13.85 -3.80 -8.67
CA GLY A 315 14.84 -2.91 -8.03
C GLY A 315 16.09 -2.62 -8.88
N ALA A 316 16.45 -3.52 -9.80
CA ALA A 316 17.61 -3.39 -10.69
C ALA A 316 17.30 -2.64 -12.00
N GLY A 317 16.00 -2.42 -12.30
CA GLY A 317 15.57 -1.70 -13.49
C GLY A 317 15.74 -0.19 -13.41
N PRO A 318 15.71 0.52 -14.55
CA PRO A 318 15.69 1.97 -14.57
C PRO A 318 14.47 2.50 -13.80
N ALA A 319 14.60 3.70 -13.21
CA ALA A 319 13.54 4.30 -12.40
C ALA A 319 12.33 4.76 -13.25
N SER A 320 12.54 5.00 -14.53
CA SER A 320 11.53 5.34 -15.53
C SER A 320 11.90 4.70 -16.87
N LEU A 321 10.90 4.29 -17.65
CA LEU A 321 11.08 3.78 -19.02
C LEU A 321 10.27 4.62 -20.00
N ALA A 322 10.74 4.72 -21.24
CA ALA A 322 9.91 5.23 -22.32
C ALA A 322 8.72 4.28 -22.55
N LEU A 323 7.62 4.81 -23.09
CA LEU A 323 6.38 4.06 -23.33
C LEU A 323 6.62 2.77 -24.12
N GLU A 324 7.30 2.86 -25.27
CA GLU A 324 7.51 1.71 -26.15
C GLU A 324 8.37 0.60 -25.50
N PRO A 325 9.52 0.88 -24.86
CA PRO A 325 10.23 -0.11 -24.04
C PRO A 325 9.40 -0.73 -22.92
N MET A 326 8.53 0.04 -22.25
CA MET A 326 7.67 -0.46 -21.20
C MET A 326 6.64 -1.46 -21.74
N LEU A 327 5.98 -1.14 -22.86
CA LEU A 327 5.04 -2.04 -23.53
C LEU A 327 5.75 -3.31 -24.00
N HIS A 328 6.94 -3.17 -24.60
CA HIS A 328 7.77 -4.29 -25.05
C HIS A 328 8.15 -5.23 -23.90
N TYR A 329 8.45 -4.67 -22.71
CA TYR A 329 8.72 -5.46 -21.52
C TYR A 329 7.52 -6.33 -21.14
N TYR A 330 6.34 -5.74 -21.01
CA TYR A 330 5.16 -6.50 -20.57
C TYR A 330 4.70 -7.53 -21.60
N ASP A 331 4.78 -7.21 -22.89
CA ASP A 331 4.46 -8.17 -23.96
C ASP A 331 5.36 -9.43 -23.87
N ARG A 332 6.67 -9.23 -23.71
CA ARG A 332 7.66 -10.32 -23.84
C ARG A 332 8.06 -10.99 -22.54
N GLN A 333 8.12 -10.23 -21.45
CA GLN A 333 8.67 -10.66 -20.17
C GLN A 333 7.64 -10.58 -19.04
N GLY A 334 6.53 -9.87 -19.24
CA GLY A 334 5.50 -9.66 -18.24
C GLY A 334 4.91 -10.97 -17.71
N ARG A 335 4.84 -11.08 -16.39
CA ARG A 335 4.46 -12.28 -15.64
C ARG A 335 3.03 -12.20 -15.10
N THR A 336 2.42 -13.34 -14.82
CA THR A 336 1.02 -13.40 -14.33
C THR A 336 0.82 -12.67 -13.00
N TRP A 337 1.80 -12.68 -12.09
CA TRP A 337 1.70 -11.93 -10.83
C TRP A 337 1.78 -10.41 -11.06
N GLU A 338 2.50 -9.96 -12.10
CA GLU A 338 2.52 -8.54 -12.46
C GLU A 338 1.15 -8.13 -12.98
N ARG A 339 0.46 -8.97 -13.76
CA ARG A 339 -0.93 -8.70 -14.17
C ARG A 339 -1.83 -8.45 -12.96
N GLN A 340 -1.69 -9.26 -11.92
CA GLN A 340 -2.45 -9.11 -10.68
C GLN A 340 -2.20 -7.72 -10.06
N ALA A 341 -0.94 -7.27 -9.98
CA ALA A 341 -0.63 -5.92 -9.51
C ALA A 341 -1.24 -4.82 -10.41
N TRP A 342 -1.24 -5.03 -11.73
CA TRP A 342 -1.80 -4.10 -12.73
C TRP A 342 -3.34 -4.06 -12.76
N VAL A 343 -4.05 -5.00 -12.14
CA VAL A 343 -5.52 -4.93 -11.98
C VAL A 343 -5.94 -3.62 -11.30
N LYS A 344 -5.13 -3.16 -10.35
CA LYS A 344 -5.38 -1.92 -9.59
C LYS A 344 -4.75 -0.67 -10.22
N ALA A 345 -4.12 -0.77 -11.40
CA ALA A 345 -3.35 0.34 -11.94
C ALA A 345 -4.20 1.57 -12.29
N ARG A 346 -3.73 2.75 -11.89
CA ARG A 346 -4.37 4.04 -12.19
C ARG A 346 -3.33 5.14 -12.37
N CYS A 347 -3.54 6.05 -13.35
CA CYS A 347 -2.71 7.24 -13.47
C CYS A 347 -3.03 8.23 -12.34
N VAL A 348 -2.02 8.62 -11.57
CA VAL A 348 -2.18 9.49 -10.38
C VAL A 348 -1.51 10.86 -10.52
N ALA A 349 -0.48 10.95 -11.37
CA ALA A 349 0.27 12.18 -11.55
C ALA A 349 0.95 12.28 -12.93
N GLY A 350 1.35 13.49 -13.28
CA GLY A 350 2.07 13.80 -14.52
C GLY A 350 1.12 14.03 -15.70
N ASP A 351 1.50 13.56 -16.88
CA ASP A 351 0.69 13.63 -18.09
C ASP A 351 -0.36 12.51 -18.10
N GLU A 352 -1.59 12.89 -17.79
CA GLU A 352 -2.73 11.98 -17.75
C GLU A 352 -3.00 11.30 -19.10
N SER A 353 -2.73 11.98 -20.22
CA SER A 353 -2.94 11.40 -21.56
C SER A 353 -1.96 10.26 -21.83
N LEU A 354 -0.69 10.42 -21.44
CA LEU A 354 0.34 9.39 -21.50
C LEU A 354 0.01 8.21 -20.58
N GLY A 355 -0.36 8.49 -19.32
CA GLY A 355 -0.73 7.44 -18.37
C GLY A 355 -1.93 6.61 -18.85
N ASN A 356 -2.98 7.27 -19.34
CA ASN A 356 -4.15 6.59 -19.89
C ASN A 356 -3.88 5.89 -21.21
N ARG A 357 -2.88 6.32 -21.99
CA ARG A 357 -2.39 5.57 -23.16
C ARG A 357 -1.75 4.25 -22.73
N LEU A 358 -0.80 4.30 -21.78
CA LEU A 358 -0.16 3.09 -21.23
C LEU A 358 -1.19 2.09 -20.70
N LEU A 359 -2.13 2.56 -19.87
CA LEU A 359 -3.16 1.68 -19.28
C LEU A 359 -4.04 1.01 -20.35
N ARG A 360 -4.46 1.75 -21.38
CA ARG A 360 -5.23 1.18 -22.50
C ARG A 360 -4.43 0.16 -23.30
N GLU A 361 -3.15 0.41 -23.53
CA GLU A 361 -2.30 -0.52 -24.29
C GLU A 361 -1.91 -1.77 -23.49
N LEU A 362 -1.84 -1.67 -22.15
CA LEU A 362 -1.64 -2.82 -21.26
C LEU A 362 -2.92 -3.59 -20.94
N GLU A 363 -4.11 -3.01 -21.16
CA GLU A 363 -5.39 -3.67 -20.84
C GLU A 363 -5.51 -5.08 -21.45
N PRO A 364 -5.20 -5.32 -22.74
CA PRO A 364 -5.27 -6.67 -23.32
C PRO A 364 -4.25 -7.64 -22.74
N TRP A 365 -3.14 -7.12 -22.18
CA TRP A 365 -2.14 -7.93 -21.50
C TRP A 365 -2.57 -8.32 -20.08
N VAL A 366 -3.25 -7.42 -19.36
CA VAL A 366 -3.83 -7.68 -18.02
C VAL A 366 -5.03 -8.61 -18.13
N TYR A 367 -6.03 -8.24 -18.93
CA TYR A 367 -7.31 -8.94 -19.08
C TYR A 367 -7.38 -9.68 -20.41
N ARG A 368 -6.70 -10.82 -20.48
CA ARG A 368 -6.69 -11.65 -21.69
C ARG A 368 -8.04 -12.31 -21.92
N ARG A 369 -8.61 -12.08 -23.11
CA ARG A 369 -9.84 -12.75 -23.54
C ARG A 369 -9.64 -14.24 -23.82
N TRP A 370 -8.52 -14.59 -24.45
CA TRP A 370 -8.16 -15.97 -24.75
C TRP A 370 -6.96 -16.38 -23.91
N LEU A 371 -7.18 -17.25 -22.93
CA LEU A 371 -6.11 -17.77 -22.09
C LEU A 371 -5.39 -18.90 -22.83
N THR A 372 -4.11 -18.69 -23.11
CA THR A 372 -3.25 -19.78 -23.59
C THR A 372 -3.03 -20.81 -22.47
N ARG A 373 -2.56 -22.02 -22.80
CA ARG A 373 -2.13 -22.99 -21.77
C ARG A 373 -1.14 -22.36 -20.78
N ALA A 374 -0.29 -21.43 -21.24
CA ALA A 374 0.67 -20.69 -20.42
C ALA A 374 -0.01 -19.80 -19.38
N ASP A 375 -1.05 -19.09 -19.83
CA ASP A 375 -1.80 -18.19 -18.99
C ASP A 375 -2.55 -19.00 -17.93
N ILE A 376 -3.14 -20.14 -18.31
CA ILE A 376 -3.80 -21.08 -17.39
C ILE A 376 -2.81 -21.62 -16.36
N SER A 377 -1.65 -22.14 -16.78
CA SER A 377 -0.62 -22.63 -15.84
C SER A 377 -0.12 -21.52 -14.90
N GLY A 378 0.06 -20.30 -15.41
CA GLY A 378 0.44 -19.15 -14.60
C GLY A 378 -0.65 -18.71 -13.62
N ILE A 379 -1.92 -18.81 -13.99
CA ILE A 379 -3.08 -18.56 -13.13
C ILE A 379 -3.19 -19.66 -12.05
N ARG A 380 -2.95 -20.93 -12.38
CA ARG A 380 -2.84 -22.03 -11.40
C ARG A 380 -1.67 -21.85 -10.44
N ALA A 381 -0.50 -21.44 -10.93
CA ALA A 381 0.63 -21.09 -10.08
C ALA A 381 0.35 -19.87 -9.19
N LEU A 382 -0.50 -18.94 -9.63
CA LEU A 382 -0.96 -17.84 -8.80
C LEU A 382 -1.92 -18.32 -7.69
N LYS A 383 -2.92 -19.14 -8.03
CA LYS A 383 -3.82 -19.82 -7.07
C LYS A 383 -3.02 -20.57 -6.01
N ARG A 384 -2.08 -21.42 -6.41
CA ARG A 384 -1.23 -22.19 -5.48
C ARG A 384 -0.42 -21.29 -4.54
N ARG A 385 0.13 -20.18 -5.05
CA ARG A 385 0.85 -19.21 -4.20
C ARG A 385 -0.06 -18.55 -3.18
N ILE A 386 -1.31 -18.27 -3.53
CA ILE A 386 -2.32 -17.76 -2.59
C ILE A 386 -2.60 -18.81 -1.51
N GLU A 387 -2.84 -20.07 -1.89
CA GLU A 387 -3.12 -21.19 -0.97
C GLU A 387 -1.94 -21.50 -0.03
N GLN A 388 -0.72 -21.67 -0.56
CA GLN A 388 0.48 -21.98 0.22
C GLN A 388 0.83 -20.86 1.20
N ARG A 389 0.62 -19.61 0.78
CA ARG A 389 0.83 -18.45 1.65
C ARG A 389 -0.16 -18.47 2.81
N ALA A 390 -1.45 -18.67 2.52
CA ALA A 390 -2.48 -18.77 3.55
C ALA A 390 -2.20 -19.92 4.54
N ALA A 391 -1.59 -21.03 4.09
CA ALA A 391 -1.18 -22.14 4.95
C ALA A 391 0.06 -21.83 5.81
N ARG A 392 1.07 -21.12 5.27
CA ARG A 392 2.30 -20.76 6.01
C ARG A 392 2.13 -19.60 6.98
N GLU A 393 1.30 -18.63 6.61
CA GLU A 393 1.00 -17.44 7.43
C GLU A 393 -0.20 -17.69 8.38
N GLY A 394 -0.83 -18.87 8.28
CA GLY A 394 -2.04 -19.24 9.00
C GLY A 394 -1.90 -19.46 10.52
N ASP A 395 -0.69 -19.41 11.06
CA ASP A 395 -0.44 -19.47 12.51
C ASP A 395 -0.45 -18.08 13.18
N ASP A 396 -0.45 -16.97 12.42
CA ASP A 396 -0.45 -15.61 13.00
C ASP A 396 -1.85 -14.99 12.96
N ALA A 397 -2.79 -15.57 13.72
CA ALA A 397 -4.15 -15.03 13.90
C ALA A 397 -4.16 -13.58 14.45
N ALA A 398 -3.01 -13.08 14.92
CA ALA A 398 -2.85 -11.72 15.37
C ALA A 398 -2.58 -10.71 14.24
N ASP A 399 -2.27 -11.11 12.99
CA ASP A 399 -2.08 -10.18 11.86
C ASP A 399 -3.32 -10.11 10.96
N VAL A 400 -4.07 -9.00 11.01
CA VAL A 400 -5.34 -8.86 10.25
C VAL A 400 -5.15 -8.79 8.72
N LYS A 401 -3.92 -8.55 8.25
CA LYS A 401 -3.61 -8.39 6.83
C LYS A 401 -3.04 -9.66 6.22
N HIS A 402 -2.10 -10.27 6.91
CA HIS A 402 -1.34 -11.44 6.44
C HIS A 402 -1.86 -12.76 7.00
N GLY A 403 -2.63 -12.71 8.09
CA GLY A 403 -3.25 -13.89 8.67
C GLY A 403 -4.25 -14.55 7.72
N ARG A 404 -4.56 -15.81 8.01
CA ARG A 404 -5.49 -16.64 7.24
C ARG A 404 -6.86 -15.98 7.10
N GLY A 405 -7.36 -15.83 5.88
CA GLY A 405 -8.65 -15.16 5.62
C GLY A 405 -8.63 -13.65 5.83
N GLY A 406 -7.44 -13.07 6.03
CA GLY A 406 -7.22 -11.65 6.22
C GLY A 406 -7.34 -10.81 4.94
N ILE A 407 -6.99 -9.52 5.06
CA ILE A 407 -7.18 -8.52 3.99
C ILE A 407 -6.51 -8.94 2.67
N ARG A 408 -5.27 -9.45 2.74
CA ARG A 408 -4.49 -9.82 1.54
C ARG A 408 -5.11 -11.01 0.82
N ASP A 409 -5.63 -12.00 1.55
CA ASP A 409 -6.29 -13.18 0.97
C ASP A 409 -7.52 -12.76 0.15
N VAL A 410 -8.34 -11.86 0.70
CA VAL A 410 -9.50 -11.29 -0.02
C VAL A 410 -9.05 -10.52 -1.26
N GLU A 411 -8.10 -9.58 -1.12
CA GLU A 411 -7.61 -8.77 -2.23
C GLU A 411 -7.06 -9.62 -3.37
N PHE A 412 -6.26 -10.64 -3.05
CA PHE A 412 -5.62 -11.49 -4.05
C PHE A 412 -6.63 -12.40 -4.76
N THR A 413 -7.59 -12.95 -4.03
CA THR A 413 -8.62 -13.83 -4.62
C THR A 413 -9.55 -13.02 -5.53
N ILE A 414 -9.97 -11.83 -5.11
CA ILE A 414 -10.79 -10.95 -5.96
C ILE A 414 -10.04 -10.53 -7.23
N GLN A 415 -8.77 -10.13 -7.13
CA GLN A 415 -7.94 -9.83 -8.31
C GLN A 415 -7.75 -11.06 -9.20
N PHE A 416 -7.62 -12.26 -8.62
CA PHE A 416 -7.54 -13.51 -9.36
C PHE A 416 -8.82 -13.76 -10.18
N LEU A 417 -10.01 -13.59 -9.58
CA LEU A 417 -11.28 -13.71 -10.28
C LEU A 417 -11.43 -12.66 -11.39
N GLN A 418 -10.98 -11.42 -11.15
CA GLN A 418 -10.95 -10.39 -12.18
C GLN A 418 -10.01 -10.75 -13.35
N LEU A 419 -8.87 -11.39 -13.10
CA LEU A 419 -8.00 -11.88 -14.17
C LEU A 419 -8.60 -13.04 -14.94
N LEU A 420 -9.35 -13.92 -14.26
CA LEU A 420 -10.00 -15.08 -14.87
C LEU A 420 -11.18 -14.68 -15.77
N GLY A 421 -12.04 -13.78 -15.30
CA GLY A 421 -13.27 -13.38 -16.01
C GLY A 421 -13.20 -12.03 -16.74
N GLY A 422 -12.22 -11.17 -16.42
CA GLY A 422 -12.17 -9.79 -16.93
C GLY A 422 -11.89 -9.68 -18.42
N GLY A 423 -11.37 -10.73 -19.06
CA GLY A 423 -11.20 -10.78 -20.52
C GLY A 423 -12.54 -10.67 -21.27
N ASP A 424 -13.53 -11.45 -20.86
CA ASP A 424 -14.88 -11.50 -21.45
C ASP A 424 -15.86 -10.54 -20.78
N THR A 425 -15.60 -10.16 -19.52
CA THR A 425 -16.50 -9.32 -18.73
C THR A 425 -15.82 -8.00 -18.34
N PRO A 426 -15.76 -6.99 -19.23
CA PRO A 426 -15.11 -5.71 -18.91
C PRO A 426 -15.65 -5.00 -17.68
N ARG A 427 -16.91 -5.27 -17.29
CA ARG A 427 -17.52 -4.68 -16.09
C ARG A 427 -16.69 -4.93 -14.83
N VAL A 428 -16.08 -6.11 -14.67
CA VAL A 428 -15.31 -6.43 -13.45
C VAL A 428 -13.94 -5.75 -13.40
N ARG A 429 -13.52 -5.02 -14.45
CA ARG A 429 -12.23 -4.33 -14.51
C ARG A 429 -12.28 -3.03 -13.69
N THR A 430 -12.04 -3.16 -12.39
CA THR A 430 -12.00 -2.03 -11.44
C THR A 430 -10.87 -2.25 -10.44
N GLY A 431 -10.24 -1.16 -10.00
CA GLY A 431 -9.13 -1.26 -9.05
C GLY A 431 -9.56 -1.38 -7.59
N ALA A 432 -10.76 -0.91 -7.24
CA ALA A 432 -11.26 -0.92 -5.87
C ALA A 432 -11.82 -2.29 -5.49
N THR A 433 -11.38 -2.85 -4.35
CA THR A 433 -11.71 -4.24 -3.98
C THR A 433 -13.19 -4.44 -3.69
N LEU A 434 -13.82 -3.52 -2.92
CA LEU A 434 -15.25 -3.59 -2.61
C LEU A 434 -16.12 -3.44 -3.87
N GLU A 435 -15.71 -2.58 -4.81
CA GLU A 435 -16.40 -2.45 -6.08
C GLU A 435 -16.23 -3.72 -6.94
N ALA A 436 -15.04 -4.33 -6.94
CA ALA A 436 -14.81 -5.59 -7.65
C ALA A 436 -15.69 -6.72 -7.09
N ILE A 437 -15.85 -6.81 -5.76
CA ILE A 437 -16.77 -7.77 -5.11
C ILE A 437 -18.21 -7.59 -5.62
N ARG A 438 -18.71 -6.35 -5.66
CA ARG A 438 -20.06 -6.05 -6.19
C ARG A 438 -20.22 -6.46 -7.63
N ARG A 439 -19.29 -6.05 -8.48
CA ARG A 439 -19.35 -6.31 -9.92
C ARG A 439 -19.20 -7.78 -10.26
N LEU A 440 -18.38 -8.52 -9.51
CA LEU A 440 -18.28 -9.97 -9.66
C LEU A 440 -19.62 -10.64 -9.36
N ALA A 441 -20.32 -10.24 -8.29
CA ALA A 441 -21.65 -10.75 -7.98
C ALA A 441 -22.70 -10.40 -9.06
N GLU A 442 -22.73 -9.15 -9.54
CA GLU A 442 -23.63 -8.73 -10.63
C GLU A 442 -23.43 -9.54 -11.92
N THR A 443 -22.24 -10.10 -12.11
CA THR A 443 -21.86 -10.90 -13.28
C THR A 443 -21.92 -12.41 -13.04
N GLY A 444 -22.36 -12.83 -11.84
CA GLY A 444 -22.45 -14.24 -11.45
C GLY A 444 -21.12 -14.91 -11.09
N GLY A 445 -20.03 -14.15 -10.96
CA GLY A 445 -18.74 -14.64 -10.48
C GLY A 445 -18.65 -14.78 -8.94
N LEU A 446 -19.64 -14.24 -8.22
CA LEU A 446 -19.90 -14.47 -6.80
C LEU A 446 -21.41 -14.60 -6.59
N THR A 447 -21.82 -15.33 -5.55
CA THR A 447 -23.21 -15.29 -5.07
C THR A 447 -23.49 -14.02 -4.27
N ASP A 448 -24.77 -13.63 -4.15
CA ASP A 448 -25.16 -12.48 -3.32
C ASP A 448 -24.77 -12.65 -1.85
N GLN A 449 -24.79 -13.89 -1.34
CA GLN A 449 -24.39 -14.23 0.02
C GLN A 449 -22.86 -14.05 0.20
N GLU A 450 -22.05 -14.54 -0.74
CA GLU A 450 -20.60 -14.33 -0.71
C GLU A 450 -20.25 -12.85 -0.79
N ARG A 451 -20.95 -12.07 -1.64
CA ARG A 451 -20.80 -10.62 -1.74
C ARG A 451 -21.03 -9.94 -0.39
N GLU A 452 -22.19 -10.18 0.24
CA GLU A 452 -22.55 -9.53 1.50
C GLU A 452 -21.55 -9.88 2.62
N ILE A 453 -21.15 -11.15 2.71
CA ILE A 453 -20.18 -11.60 3.71
C ILE A 453 -18.83 -10.93 3.46
N LEU A 454 -18.28 -10.98 2.23
CA LEU A 454 -16.97 -10.43 1.91
C LEU A 454 -16.93 -8.90 2.07
N GLU A 455 -17.98 -8.18 1.69
CA GLU A 455 -18.05 -6.73 1.92
C GLU A 455 -17.98 -6.38 3.41
N ARG A 456 -18.76 -7.09 4.24
CA ARG A 456 -18.82 -6.86 5.69
C ARG A 456 -17.49 -7.20 6.36
N THR A 457 -16.94 -8.39 6.09
CA THR A 457 -15.70 -8.86 6.72
C THR A 457 -14.50 -8.04 6.25
N TYR A 458 -14.40 -7.72 4.96
CA TYR A 458 -13.33 -6.87 4.43
C TYR A 458 -13.36 -5.48 5.06
N THR A 459 -14.55 -4.88 5.17
CA THR A 459 -14.71 -3.57 5.82
C THR A 459 -14.32 -3.61 7.30
N LEU A 460 -14.69 -4.66 8.04
CA LEU A 460 -14.27 -4.85 9.44
C LEU A 460 -12.74 -4.92 9.55
N LEU A 461 -12.11 -5.82 8.80
CA LEU A 461 -10.65 -6.02 8.84
C LEU A 461 -9.89 -4.74 8.48
N ARG A 462 -10.34 -4.03 7.43
CA ARG A 462 -9.75 -2.75 7.02
C ARG A 462 -9.98 -1.63 8.04
N THR A 463 -11.14 -1.60 8.69
CA THR A 463 -11.42 -0.64 9.77
C THR A 463 -10.47 -0.87 10.95
N VAL A 464 -10.27 -2.13 11.35
CA VAL A 464 -9.29 -2.47 12.40
C VAL A 464 -7.87 -2.10 11.98
N GLU A 465 -7.47 -2.41 10.74
CA GLU A 465 -6.18 -1.98 10.17
C GLU A 465 -6.00 -0.45 10.25
N HIS A 466 -7.05 0.33 9.94
CA HIS A 466 -7.02 1.80 10.06
C HIS A 466 -6.82 2.26 11.51
N ARG A 467 -7.55 1.67 12.47
CA ARG A 467 -7.45 2.04 13.89
C ARG A 467 -6.09 1.68 14.49
N LEU A 468 -5.47 0.59 14.04
CA LEU A 468 -4.09 0.23 14.39
C LEU A 468 -3.09 1.26 13.85
N GLN A 469 -3.25 1.68 12.59
CA GLN A 469 -2.29 2.58 11.92
C GLN A 469 -2.39 4.03 12.40
N VAL A 470 -3.60 4.55 12.59
CA VAL A 470 -3.83 5.95 13.00
C VAL A 470 -3.30 6.25 14.39
N LEU A 471 -3.20 5.25 15.27
CA LEU A 471 -2.76 5.43 16.65
C LEU A 471 -1.39 6.13 16.74
N TYR A 472 -0.43 5.67 15.94
CA TYR A 472 0.95 6.15 15.99
C TYR A 472 1.50 6.61 14.62
N ASP A 473 0.64 6.71 13.60
CA ASP A 473 1.04 6.89 12.19
C ASP A 473 2.08 5.85 11.74
N ARG A 474 1.83 4.58 12.11
CA ARG A 474 2.73 3.45 11.84
C ARG A 474 2.05 2.40 10.98
N GLN A 475 2.80 1.77 10.08
CA GLN A 475 2.33 0.59 9.35
C GLN A 475 2.41 -0.63 10.27
N THR A 476 1.38 -0.81 11.07
CA THR A 476 1.16 -2.02 11.86
C THR A 476 -0.09 -2.74 11.36
N HIS A 477 -0.04 -4.07 11.40
CA HIS A 477 -1.14 -4.97 11.06
C HIS A 477 -1.42 -5.97 12.19
N ARG A 478 -0.58 -5.97 13.24
CA ARG A 478 -0.72 -6.88 14.37
C ARG A 478 -1.65 -6.30 15.42
N LEU A 479 -2.55 -7.15 15.90
CA LEU A 479 -3.41 -6.89 17.03
C LEU A 479 -2.55 -6.79 18.30
N PRO A 480 -2.89 -5.89 19.24
CA PRO A 480 -2.23 -5.83 20.54
C PRO A 480 -2.42 -7.15 21.29
N THR A 481 -1.36 -7.61 21.95
CA THR A 481 -1.41 -8.78 22.85
C THR A 481 -1.78 -8.40 24.29
N ASP A 482 -1.64 -7.12 24.62
CA ASP A 482 -2.04 -6.57 25.93
C ASP A 482 -3.54 -6.30 25.94
N ASP A 483 -4.24 -6.81 26.96
CA ASP A 483 -5.71 -6.74 27.07
C ASP A 483 -6.20 -5.29 27.16
N ALA A 484 -5.44 -4.39 27.79
CA ALA A 484 -5.79 -2.99 27.91
C ALA A 484 -5.67 -2.27 26.56
N GLU A 485 -4.57 -2.47 25.82
CA GLU A 485 -4.42 -1.97 24.44
C GLU A 485 -5.47 -2.56 23.49
N PHE A 486 -5.81 -3.84 23.62
CA PHE A 486 -6.86 -4.45 22.82
C PHE A 486 -8.24 -3.88 23.17
N GLY A 487 -8.53 -3.63 24.45
CA GLY A 487 -9.74 -2.91 24.88
C GLY A 487 -9.81 -1.49 24.30
N ARG A 488 -8.68 -0.78 24.26
CA ARG A 488 -8.57 0.51 23.56
C ARG A 488 -8.85 0.38 22.07
N LEU A 489 -8.41 -0.69 21.42
CA LEU A 489 -8.73 -0.97 20.01
C LEU A 489 -10.23 -1.22 19.82
N ALA A 490 -10.86 -2.03 20.68
CA ALA A 490 -12.30 -2.32 20.63
C ALA A 490 -13.14 -1.05 20.74
N ALA A 491 -12.82 -0.17 21.70
CA ALA A 491 -13.48 1.12 21.84
C ALA A 491 -13.39 1.96 20.56
N ARG A 492 -12.19 2.05 19.97
CA ARG A 492 -11.93 2.81 18.73
C ARG A 492 -12.56 2.20 17.48
N ALA A 493 -12.80 0.89 17.49
CA ALA A 493 -13.53 0.17 16.45
C ALA A 493 -15.05 0.27 16.61
N GLY A 494 -15.55 0.93 17.67
CA GLY A 494 -16.98 1.15 17.90
C GLY A 494 -17.68 0.06 18.74
N TYR A 495 -16.93 -0.86 19.35
CA TYR A 495 -17.50 -1.92 20.19
C TYR A 495 -17.82 -1.46 21.62
N GLY A 496 -17.33 -0.28 22.02
CA GLY A 496 -17.42 0.25 23.38
C GLY A 496 -16.23 -0.17 24.25
N CYS A 497 -16.35 0.09 25.56
CA CYS A 497 -15.29 -0.17 26.53
C CYS A 497 -15.57 -1.42 27.37
N GLY A 498 -14.50 -2.00 27.93
CA GLY A 498 -14.56 -3.11 28.88
C GLY A 498 -14.44 -4.50 28.26
N PRO A 499 -14.36 -5.56 29.09
CA PRO A 499 -14.00 -6.91 28.64
C PRO A 499 -14.99 -7.52 27.64
N GLN A 500 -16.29 -7.22 27.76
CA GLN A 500 -17.31 -7.72 26.82
C GLN A 500 -17.16 -7.12 25.42
N ALA A 501 -16.79 -5.84 25.32
CA ALA A 501 -16.52 -5.18 24.04
C ALA A 501 -15.29 -5.79 23.35
N SER A 502 -14.22 -6.03 24.12
CA SER A 502 -13.02 -6.74 23.65
C SER A 502 -13.34 -8.15 23.16
N ALA A 503 -14.09 -8.94 23.94
CA ALA A 503 -14.46 -10.30 23.56
C ALA A 503 -15.25 -10.32 22.24
N ARG A 504 -16.22 -9.43 22.07
CA ARG A 504 -17.00 -9.31 20.83
C ARG A 504 -16.14 -8.96 19.62
N LEU A 505 -15.22 -8.01 19.73
CA LEU A 505 -14.30 -7.69 18.62
C LEU A 505 -13.44 -8.91 18.25
N HIS A 506 -12.94 -9.64 19.25
CA HIS A 506 -12.14 -10.83 19.02
C HIS A 506 -12.94 -11.92 18.29
N GLU A 507 -14.16 -12.19 18.74
CA GLU A 507 -15.08 -13.15 18.11
C GLU A 507 -15.41 -12.75 16.67
N ASP A 508 -15.75 -11.48 16.42
CA ASP A 508 -16.09 -11.00 15.08
C ASP A 508 -14.89 -11.07 14.12
N LEU A 509 -13.67 -10.80 14.59
CA LEU A 509 -12.45 -10.94 13.78
C LEU A 509 -12.14 -12.39 13.44
N ALA A 510 -12.25 -13.29 14.42
CA ALA A 510 -12.04 -14.73 14.21
C ALA A 510 -13.09 -15.29 13.24
N ALA A 511 -14.37 -14.99 13.47
CA ALA A 511 -15.47 -15.41 12.60
C ALA A 511 -15.33 -14.87 11.17
N ALA A 512 -14.92 -13.59 11.02
CA ALA A 512 -14.65 -12.98 9.73
C ALA A 512 -13.53 -13.71 8.97
N SER A 513 -12.44 -14.03 9.66
CA SER A 513 -11.29 -14.70 9.07
C SER A 513 -11.63 -16.14 8.63
N ASP A 514 -12.35 -16.87 9.47
CA ASP A 514 -12.81 -18.25 9.17
C ASP A 514 -13.79 -18.29 8.00
N VAL A 515 -14.80 -17.41 7.99
CA VAL A 515 -15.79 -17.39 6.91
C VAL A 515 -15.17 -16.93 5.59
N ASN A 516 -14.28 -15.94 5.64
CA ASN A 516 -13.52 -15.53 4.46
C ASN A 516 -12.75 -16.71 3.91
N ARG A 517 -11.98 -17.42 4.76
CA ARG A 517 -11.18 -18.55 4.30
C ARG A 517 -12.03 -19.62 3.61
N ARG A 518 -13.17 -20.00 4.20
CA ARG A 518 -14.10 -20.96 3.57
C ARG A 518 -14.58 -20.51 2.19
N ILE A 519 -15.00 -19.25 2.07
CA ILE A 519 -15.46 -18.67 0.79
C ILE A 519 -14.30 -18.66 -0.22
N LEU A 520 -13.13 -18.18 0.18
CA LEU A 520 -11.99 -18.07 -0.73
C LEU A 520 -11.48 -19.46 -1.17
N ASP A 521 -11.49 -20.47 -0.29
CA ASP A 521 -11.17 -21.85 -0.66
C ASP A 521 -12.16 -22.40 -1.68
N HIS A 522 -13.45 -22.17 -1.47
CA HIS A 522 -14.51 -22.55 -2.41
C HIS A 522 -14.31 -21.88 -3.78
N LEU A 523 -14.12 -20.56 -3.82
CA LEU A 523 -13.92 -19.80 -5.06
C LEU A 523 -12.67 -20.24 -5.82
N LEU A 524 -11.58 -20.55 -5.11
CA LEU A 524 -10.36 -21.04 -5.73
C LEU A 524 -10.53 -22.47 -6.25
N HIS A 525 -11.24 -23.33 -5.52
CA HIS A 525 -11.52 -24.70 -5.95
C HIS A 525 -12.43 -24.75 -7.18
N ASP A 526 -13.54 -24.02 -7.16
CA ASP A 526 -14.51 -23.94 -8.26
C ASP A 526 -13.91 -23.37 -9.54
N ALA A 527 -12.89 -22.50 -9.43
CA ALA A 527 -12.18 -21.97 -10.60
C ALA A 527 -11.39 -23.06 -11.36
N PHE A 528 -11.02 -24.17 -10.71
CA PHE A 528 -10.32 -25.32 -11.32
C PHE A 528 -10.76 -26.65 -10.68
N PRO A 529 -11.96 -27.17 -11.02
CA PRO A 529 -12.52 -28.36 -10.38
C PRO A 529 -11.78 -29.67 -10.72
N ASP A 530 -11.08 -29.70 -11.87
CA ASP A 530 -10.29 -30.85 -12.36
C ASP A 530 -8.77 -30.69 -12.09
N ASP A 531 -8.36 -29.94 -11.07
CA ASP A 531 -6.92 -29.75 -10.77
C ASP A 531 -6.32 -31.09 -10.29
N VAL A 532 -5.79 -31.87 -11.24
CA VAL A 532 -4.92 -33.02 -11.00
C VAL A 532 -3.74 -32.56 -10.14
N ALA A 533 -3.28 -33.43 -9.24
CA ALA A 533 -2.21 -33.14 -8.27
C ALA A 533 -1.06 -32.32 -8.90
N PRO A 534 -0.56 -31.30 -8.19
CA PRO A 534 0.39 -30.32 -8.73
C PRO A 534 1.70 -30.99 -9.17
N GLU A 535 2.12 -30.75 -10.42
CA GLU A 535 3.45 -31.13 -10.89
C GLU A 535 4.46 -30.03 -10.53
N PRO A 536 5.34 -30.24 -9.53
CA PRO A 536 6.23 -29.22 -9.01
C PRO A 536 7.33 -28.82 -10.01
N GLU A 537 7.60 -29.64 -11.02
CA GLU A 537 8.49 -29.33 -12.16
C GLU A 537 7.97 -28.15 -12.98
N VAL A 538 6.65 -28.06 -13.17
CA VAL A 538 6.01 -26.96 -13.89
C VAL A 538 6.20 -25.64 -13.13
N ASP A 539 6.02 -25.68 -11.81
CA ASP A 539 6.23 -24.52 -10.94
C ASP A 539 7.68 -24.06 -10.97
N LEU A 540 8.62 -24.98 -10.91
CA LEU A 540 10.05 -24.66 -10.94
C LEU A 540 10.44 -23.88 -12.21
N VAL A 541 9.85 -24.21 -13.37
CA VAL A 541 10.13 -23.51 -14.64
C VAL A 541 9.47 -22.12 -14.69
N LEU A 542 8.27 -21.99 -14.09
CA LEU A 542 7.48 -20.76 -14.12
C LEU A 542 7.84 -19.78 -13.00
N ASP A 543 8.40 -20.24 -11.89
CA ASP A 543 8.88 -19.42 -10.79
C ASP A 543 10.17 -18.68 -11.19
N PRO A 544 10.20 -17.35 -11.13
CA PRO A 544 11.39 -16.59 -11.51
C PRO A 544 12.49 -16.53 -10.44
N ALA A 545 12.16 -16.86 -9.19
CA ALA A 545 13.12 -16.85 -8.10
C ALA A 545 12.73 -17.95 -7.09
N PRO A 546 12.68 -19.21 -7.53
CA PRO A 546 12.33 -20.31 -6.65
C PRO A 546 13.31 -20.36 -5.49
N SER A 547 12.81 -20.67 -4.29
CA SER A 547 13.69 -20.81 -3.13
C SER A 547 14.69 -21.94 -3.36
N ALA A 548 15.91 -21.80 -2.85
CA ALA A 548 16.93 -22.84 -2.99
C ALA A 548 16.44 -24.21 -2.48
N THR A 549 15.61 -24.19 -1.43
CA THR A 549 14.95 -25.38 -0.88
C THR A 549 14.00 -26.02 -1.89
N PHE A 550 13.15 -25.24 -2.56
CA PHE A 550 12.21 -25.74 -3.56
C PHE A 550 12.93 -26.29 -4.79
N VAL A 551 13.96 -25.59 -5.28
CA VAL A 551 14.83 -26.07 -6.38
C VAL A 551 15.41 -27.44 -6.04
N HIS A 552 15.96 -27.58 -4.84
CA HIS A 552 16.54 -28.84 -4.37
C HIS A 552 15.50 -29.95 -4.25
N GLU A 553 14.34 -29.66 -3.66
CA GLU A 553 13.25 -30.61 -3.48
C GLU A 553 12.77 -31.21 -4.81
N VAL A 554 12.68 -30.40 -5.86
CA VAL A 554 12.20 -30.84 -7.17
C VAL A 554 13.29 -31.56 -7.94
N LEU A 555 14.47 -30.95 -8.11
CA LEU A 555 15.52 -31.51 -8.99
C LEU A 555 16.20 -32.76 -8.40
N SER A 556 16.26 -32.91 -7.08
CA SER A 556 16.82 -34.11 -6.44
C SER A 556 16.05 -35.40 -6.79
N ARG A 557 14.76 -35.30 -7.14
CA ARG A 557 13.93 -36.43 -7.56
C ARG A 557 14.34 -37.01 -8.92
N HIS A 558 15.10 -36.26 -9.71
CA HIS A 558 15.47 -36.59 -11.08
C HIS A 558 16.95 -36.96 -11.24
N GLY A 559 17.65 -37.28 -10.14
CA GLY A 559 19.00 -37.87 -10.19
C GLY A 559 20.16 -36.92 -10.53
N PHE A 560 19.93 -35.60 -10.51
CA PHE A 560 20.99 -34.61 -10.72
C PHE A 560 21.97 -34.56 -9.53
N ARG A 561 23.28 -34.56 -9.81
CA ARG A 561 24.34 -34.40 -8.81
C ARG A 561 24.65 -32.93 -8.54
N ASP A 562 24.66 -32.08 -9.58
CA ASP A 562 24.84 -30.63 -9.46
C ASP A 562 23.48 -29.91 -9.60
N ILE A 563 22.75 -29.82 -8.49
CA ILE A 563 21.42 -29.17 -8.43
C ILE A 563 21.50 -27.70 -8.91
N ALA A 564 22.56 -26.97 -8.55
CA ALA A 564 22.71 -25.58 -8.95
C ALA A 564 22.97 -25.44 -10.46
N GLY A 565 23.79 -26.33 -11.02
CA GLY A 565 24.01 -26.47 -12.46
C GLY A 565 22.75 -26.86 -13.21
N ALA A 566 22.00 -27.83 -12.70
CA ALA A 566 20.74 -28.27 -13.29
C ALA A 566 19.70 -27.14 -13.32
N HIS A 567 19.58 -26.36 -12.24
CA HIS A 567 18.71 -25.19 -12.22
C HIS A 567 19.14 -24.14 -13.24
N ARG A 568 20.45 -23.82 -13.34
CA ARG A 568 20.97 -22.91 -14.39
C ARG A 568 20.66 -23.45 -15.80
N GLY A 569 20.80 -24.75 -16.01
CA GLY A 569 20.46 -25.41 -17.27
C GLY A 569 18.98 -25.26 -17.61
N LEU A 570 18.08 -25.47 -16.64
CA LEU A 570 16.64 -25.31 -16.82
C LEU A 570 16.25 -23.85 -17.14
N VAL A 571 16.88 -22.87 -16.48
CA VAL A 571 16.73 -21.45 -16.82
C VAL A 571 17.22 -21.17 -18.24
N ALA A 572 18.35 -21.75 -18.65
CA ALA A 572 18.88 -21.59 -20.00
C ALA A 572 17.94 -22.23 -21.06
N LEU A 573 17.32 -23.38 -20.79
CA LEU A 573 16.31 -23.97 -21.70
C LEU A 573 15.07 -23.08 -21.83
N ALA A 574 14.74 -22.29 -20.80
CA ALA A 574 13.59 -21.40 -20.75
C ALA A 574 13.83 -20.02 -21.41
N GLU A 575 15.03 -19.77 -21.91
CA GLU A 575 15.44 -18.49 -22.49
C GLU A 575 15.84 -18.62 -23.96
N GLU A 576 15.31 -17.73 -24.79
CA GLU A 576 15.72 -17.61 -26.19
C GLU A 576 16.97 -16.74 -26.30
N LYS A 577 17.98 -17.21 -27.04
CA LYS A 577 19.15 -16.40 -27.39
C LYS A 577 18.85 -15.38 -28.49
N VAL A 578 17.85 -15.67 -29.32
CA VAL A 578 17.48 -14.84 -30.46
C VAL A 578 16.54 -13.72 -30.02
N ARG A 579 17.00 -12.47 -30.20
CA ARG A 579 16.34 -11.27 -29.63
C ARG A 579 14.93 -11.03 -30.13
N PHE A 580 14.44 -11.62 -31.22
CA PHE A 580 13.06 -11.43 -31.69
C PHE A 580 12.10 -12.57 -31.29
N LEU A 581 12.61 -13.68 -30.75
CA LEU A 581 11.78 -14.79 -30.29
C LEU A 581 11.33 -14.61 -28.83
N SER A 582 10.14 -15.10 -28.49
CA SER A 582 9.56 -14.91 -27.17
C SER A 582 10.09 -15.93 -26.17
N SER A 583 11.00 -15.52 -25.27
CA SER A 583 11.42 -16.34 -24.12
C SER A 583 10.23 -16.75 -23.24
N ARG A 584 9.15 -15.96 -23.22
CA ARG A 584 7.90 -16.32 -22.54
C ARG A 584 7.19 -17.49 -23.23
N ARG A 585 7.12 -17.50 -24.57
CA ARG A 585 6.60 -18.65 -25.33
C ARG A 585 7.49 -19.88 -25.13
N CYS A 586 8.81 -19.69 -25.13
CA CYS A 586 9.76 -20.76 -24.87
C CYS A 586 9.58 -21.40 -23.48
N ARG A 587 9.61 -20.57 -22.42
CA ARG A 587 9.36 -21.00 -21.04
C ARG A 587 8.02 -21.68 -20.87
N HIS A 588 6.99 -21.23 -21.58
CA HIS A 588 5.69 -21.87 -21.56
C HIS A 588 5.74 -23.32 -22.05
N PHE A 589 6.24 -23.54 -23.27
CA PHE A 589 6.27 -24.88 -23.83
C PHE A 589 7.24 -25.79 -23.08
N LEU A 590 8.34 -25.23 -22.57
CA LEU A 590 9.22 -25.94 -21.66
C LEU A 590 8.48 -26.39 -20.40
N ALA A 591 7.72 -25.49 -19.75
CA ALA A 591 6.95 -25.84 -18.55
C ALA A 591 5.93 -26.96 -18.84
N ALA A 592 5.32 -26.96 -20.03
CA ALA A 592 4.36 -28.01 -20.43
C ALA A 592 4.99 -29.40 -20.60
N ILE A 593 6.29 -29.48 -20.90
CA ILE A 593 7.02 -30.74 -21.05
C ILE A 593 7.93 -31.05 -19.86
N ALA A 594 8.10 -30.13 -18.91
CA ALA A 594 9.09 -30.19 -17.84
C ALA A 594 9.05 -31.49 -17.00
N PRO A 595 7.87 -31.98 -16.54
CA PRO A 595 7.80 -33.24 -15.80
C PRO A 595 8.34 -34.43 -16.60
N ARG A 596 7.91 -34.57 -17.86
CA ARG A 596 8.36 -35.65 -18.74
C ARG A 596 9.83 -35.49 -19.11
N LEU A 597 10.26 -34.27 -19.41
CA LEU A 597 11.63 -33.95 -19.78
C LEU A 597 12.60 -34.31 -18.65
N LEU A 598 12.31 -33.85 -17.43
CA LEU A 598 13.14 -34.13 -16.26
C LEU A 598 13.13 -35.63 -15.92
N ALA A 599 11.97 -36.29 -16.01
CA ALA A 599 11.89 -37.75 -15.83
C ALA A 599 12.63 -38.54 -16.91
N ALA A 600 12.71 -38.05 -18.15
CA ALA A 600 13.50 -38.65 -19.22
C ALA A 600 15.00 -38.45 -18.98
N ILE A 601 15.42 -37.24 -18.60
CA ILE A 601 16.82 -36.93 -18.28
C ILE A 601 17.29 -37.73 -17.05
N GLY A 602 16.46 -37.84 -16.02
CA GLY A 602 16.79 -38.58 -14.79
C GLY A 602 16.92 -40.10 -14.98
N ARG A 603 16.40 -40.64 -16.09
CA ARG A 603 16.59 -42.05 -16.48
C ARG A 603 17.91 -42.29 -17.24
N THR A 604 18.67 -41.24 -17.55
CA THR A 604 19.96 -41.37 -18.25
C THR A 604 21.10 -41.69 -17.27
N PRO A 605 22.22 -42.29 -17.75
CA PRO A 605 23.35 -42.62 -16.87
C PRO A 605 24.02 -41.41 -16.21
N GLU A 606 24.06 -40.27 -16.91
CA GLU A 606 24.65 -39.01 -16.45
C GLU A 606 23.67 -37.85 -16.73
N PRO A 607 22.67 -37.62 -15.85
CA PRO A 607 21.64 -36.60 -16.02
C PRO A 607 22.18 -35.18 -16.20
N ASP A 608 23.19 -34.80 -15.40
CA ASP A 608 23.82 -33.47 -15.47
C ASP A 608 24.46 -33.22 -16.85
N ALA A 609 25.22 -34.19 -17.36
CA ALA A 609 25.84 -34.10 -18.68
C ALA A 609 24.80 -34.07 -19.81
N THR A 610 23.73 -34.86 -19.68
CA THR A 610 22.62 -34.89 -20.64
C THR A 610 21.93 -33.52 -20.74
N LEU A 611 21.67 -32.87 -19.61
CA LEU A 611 21.06 -31.53 -19.58
C LEU A 611 21.98 -30.48 -20.22
N ILE A 612 23.29 -30.51 -19.94
CA ILE A 612 24.27 -29.61 -20.56
C ILE A 612 24.28 -29.77 -22.09
N ASN A 613 24.25 -31.02 -22.57
CA ASN A 613 24.20 -31.32 -23.99
C ASN A 613 22.88 -30.83 -24.62
N LEU A 614 21.75 -31.02 -23.93
CA LEU A 614 20.45 -30.55 -24.39
C LEU A 614 20.38 -29.01 -24.49
N VAL A 615 20.95 -28.29 -23.52
CA VAL A 615 21.08 -26.83 -23.58
C VAL A 615 21.86 -26.42 -24.82
N SER A 616 23.00 -27.07 -25.07
CA SER A 616 23.86 -26.77 -26.22
C SER A 616 23.16 -27.04 -27.57
N VAL A 617 22.50 -28.19 -27.70
CA VAL A 617 21.74 -28.57 -28.90
C VAL A 617 20.57 -27.60 -29.13
N SER A 618 19.76 -27.35 -28.10
CA SER A 618 18.61 -26.45 -28.22
C SER A 618 19.01 -25.00 -28.53
N ASP A 619 20.14 -24.53 -27.98
CA ASP A 619 20.72 -23.23 -28.32
C ASP A 619 21.13 -23.11 -29.79
N SER A 620 21.64 -24.20 -30.39
CA SER A 620 22.12 -24.21 -31.77
C SER A 620 21.00 -24.06 -32.81
N LEU A 621 19.76 -24.42 -32.44
CA LEU A 621 18.58 -24.36 -33.32
C LEU A 621 18.03 -22.93 -33.48
N GLY A 622 18.37 -22.01 -32.57
CA GLY A 622 17.93 -20.62 -32.65
C GLY A 622 16.43 -20.39 -32.42
N GLY A 623 15.67 -21.39 -31.95
CA GLY A 623 14.23 -21.29 -31.69
C GLY A 623 13.70 -22.39 -30.75
N LYS A 624 14.16 -22.39 -29.51
CA LYS A 624 13.86 -23.45 -28.53
C LYS A 624 12.36 -23.64 -28.27
N GLY A 625 11.61 -22.54 -28.24
CA GLY A 625 10.18 -22.58 -27.98
C GLY A 625 9.40 -23.39 -29.01
N VAL A 626 9.84 -23.41 -30.27
CA VAL A 626 9.24 -24.24 -31.34
C VAL A 626 9.56 -25.72 -31.11
N LEU A 627 10.79 -26.03 -30.69
CA LEU A 627 11.19 -27.39 -30.34
C LEU A 627 10.39 -27.93 -29.15
N TRP A 628 10.23 -27.13 -28.10
CA TRP A 628 9.44 -27.51 -26.92
C TRP A 628 7.96 -27.68 -27.25
N GLU A 629 7.43 -26.83 -28.12
CA GLU A 629 6.07 -26.94 -28.63
C GLU A 629 5.88 -28.27 -29.37
N LEU A 630 6.79 -28.62 -30.27
CA LEU A 630 6.79 -29.91 -30.97
C LEU A 630 6.83 -31.08 -29.99
N PHE A 631 7.73 -31.04 -29.00
CA PHE A 631 7.84 -32.10 -27.98
C PHE A 631 6.56 -32.26 -27.15
N SER A 632 5.81 -31.17 -26.95
CA SER A 632 4.52 -31.24 -26.25
C SER A 632 3.46 -32.02 -27.04
N PHE A 633 3.56 -32.06 -28.37
CA PHE A 633 2.68 -32.82 -29.24
C PHE A 633 3.24 -34.21 -29.63
N HIS A 634 4.56 -34.39 -29.59
CA HIS A 634 5.22 -35.63 -29.99
C HIS A 634 6.20 -36.16 -28.91
N PRO A 635 5.68 -36.80 -27.84
CA PRO A 635 6.51 -37.29 -26.74
C PRO A 635 7.66 -38.27 -27.12
N PRO A 636 7.53 -39.14 -28.16
CA PRO A 636 8.63 -39.98 -28.61
C PRO A 636 9.87 -39.20 -29.09
N SER A 637 9.65 -38.02 -29.69
CA SER A 637 10.72 -37.15 -30.17
C SER A 637 11.54 -36.59 -29.01
N LEU A 638 10.87 -36.15 -27.94
CA LEU A 638 11.53 -35.73 -26.70
C LEU A 638 12.42 -36.85 -26.16
N ASP A 639 11.89 -38.06 -26.03
CA ASP A 639 12.63 -39.21 -25.50
C ASP A 639 13.82 -39.60 -26.40
N LEU A 640 13.70 -39.46 -27.72
CA LEU A 640 14.78 -39.68 -28.67
C LEU A 640 15.88 -38.62 -28.54
N THR A 641 15.52 -37.33 -28.49
CA THR A 641 16.49 -36.24 -28.33
C THR A 641 17.24 -36.35 -27.01
N VAL A 642 16.55 -36.64 -25.91
CA VAL A 642 17.20 -36.88 -24.60
C VAL A 642 18.17 -38.07 -24.69
N ARG A 643 17.77 -39.17 -25.33
CA ARG A 643 18.66 -40.32 -25.53
C ARG A 643 19.91 -39.95 -26.33
N LEU A 644 19.77 -39.23 -27.44
CA LEU A 644 20.90 -38.78 -28.26
C LEU A 644 21.85 -37.86 -27.48
N CYS A 645 21.31 -36.92 -26.71
CA CYS A 645 22.09 -36.05 -25.83
C CYS A 645 22.82 -36.83 -24.71
N SER A 646 22.27 -37.97 -24.28
CA SER A 646 22.87 -38.82 -23.25
C SER A 646 23.88 -39.85 -23.79
N SER A 647 23.67 -40.37 -24.99
CA SER A 647 24.37 -41.56 -25.48
C SER A 647 25.78 -41.28 -25.99
N SER A 648 26.03 -40.09 -26.55
CA SER A 648 27.34 -39.77 -27.11
C SER A 648 27.58 -38.25 -27.22
N PRO A 649 28.65 -37.72 -26.59
CA PRO A 649 29.09 -36.34 -26.80
C PRO A 649 29.42 -36.03 -28.26
N PHE A 650 29.79 -37.04 -29.06
CA PHE A 650 30.02 -36.87 -30.49
C PHE A 650 28.70 -36.56 -31.23
N LEU A 651 27.62 -37.28 -30.93
CA LEU A 651 26.30 -37.03 -31.56
C LEU A 651 25.73 -35.67 -31.14
N ALA A 652 25.85 -35.30 -29.85
CA ALA A 652 25.45 -33.98 -29.39
C ALA A 652 26.22 -32.86 -30.11
N ARG A 653 27.54 -33.00 -30.29
CA ARG A 653 28.36 -32.04 -31.06
C ARG A 653 27.99 -32.00 -32.54
N LEU A 654 27.63 -33.15 -33.12
CA LEU A 654 27.19 -33.23 -34.51
C LEU A 654 25.89 -32.45 -34.73
N LEU A 655 24.92 -32.59 -33.82
CA LEU A 655 23.66 -31.82 -33.82
C LEU A 655 23.90 -30.32 -33.60
N VAL A 656 24.82 -29.95 -32.71
CA VAL A 656 25.20 -28.54 -32.51
C VAL A 656 25.82 -27.94 -33.76
N GLY A 657 26.67 -28.70 -34.47
CA GLY A 657 27.31 -28.27 -35.70
C GLY A 657 26.37 -28.27 -36.92
N ASN A 658 25.31 -29.09 -36.89
CA ASN A 658 24.35 -29.25 -37.99
C ASN A 658 22.91 -29.27 -37.44
N PRO A 659 22.37 -28.11 -37.02
CA PRO A 659 21.10 -28.08 -36.28
C PRO A 659 19.91 -28.62 -37.08
N GLY A 660 19.92 -28.48 -38.41
CA GLY A 660 18.87 -29.01 -39.30
C GLY A 660 18.74 -30.55 -39.32
N MET A 661 19.74 -31.28 -38.82
CA MET A 661 19.63 -32.75 -38.68
C MET A 661 18.61 -33.18 -37.63
N ILE A 662 18.21 -32.26 -36.73
CA ILE A 662 17.16 -32.59 -35.76
C ILE A 662 15.83 -32.83 -36.48
N ASP A 663 15.54 -32.12 -37.55
CA ASP A 663 14.29 -32.26 -38.31
C ASP A 663 14.20 -33.62 -39.02
N GLU A 664 15.32 -34.25 -39.34
CA GLU A 664 15.35 -35.61 -39.91
C GLU A 664 15.14 -36.71 -38.85
N LEU A 665 15.26 -36.35 -37.56
CA LEU A 665 15.08 -37.26 -36.42
C LEU A 665 13.68 -37.14 -35.79
N LEU A 666 12.90 -36.13 -36.18
CA LEU A 666 11.57 -35.78 -35.67
C LEU A 666 10.49 -36.28 -36.62
#